data_AF-A0A7U2QSX1-F1
#
_entry.id   AF-A0A7U2QSX1-F1
#
_cell.length_a   1.000
_cell.length_b   1.000
_cell.length_c   1.000
_cell.angle_alpha   90.00
_cell.angle_beta   90.00
_cell.angle_gamma   90.00
#
_symmetry.space_group_name_H-M   'P 1'
#
loop_
_entity.id
_entity.type
_entity.pdbx_description
1 polymer ?
#
loop_
_entity_poly.entity_id
_entity_poly.type
_entity_poly.pdbx_seq_one_letter_code
_entity_poly.pdbx_strand_id
1 'polypeptide(L)'
;MVELTVGYVSGIIAAGIFVARYLFPTLSALILMSLVQEKNTAVTWYSNTFTCWIRVVVAAIISTAGIVTPLGLYDVVLPAPESTPKTFSYIPDQSPMGAGTPPRHSLGFNRRCGLYICPGSNSNITVPGNLDPEWNITIPWNLTYAFASGLSELSPTVSSIWDIEWRNYELTRRENYNKGSLYAVGSYRQVENRILSDRIEVAEGVIMDTKNGGIGFRNHTLPPQSHHGSTWTEDLLFVVPQTSCVNLNLTLDFKWQSFPVNVTVTDRGGFVNLRHQQPEHSIVQTQHNFDLHNKAYTGAWLTNAMGMIYLNVTNPSSHGYAQSFEYVNSAVGKSFPILNKGTGVSWGPDGISTSTMWGDFFNIPDPGYNASGRAWDIASVRYPNPFNITTKNFTNIGPLCQGHSMFDYANMTNVGVVCGIVYGAARRTDGGNHLIRESDSTWQIPIYSCASAAKALIKTVRFRYDGSGSLGGLRVVDMTEKTYQTEDENPLWGVENTSIQLDVAQPLWGIVSKEYQNRSDISVIRKESLWLPGFGDTTLSLPVNGLLNLPGASFHLSSFAYLYSLSSSITNSVSDYTGETSSALYSKWRGYSTQADTTSTIINLIWTDIVANAVVGTRGWLSPQGIPISESYICRADNDPPPLSWLDGAAGFDDNMGLIGGN
;
A
#
# COMPACT_ATOMS: atom_id res chain seq x y z
N MET A 1 39.05 11.54 28.10
CA MET A 1 38.57 10.41 28.91
C MET A 1 39.07 9.14 28.24
N VAL A 2 39.70 8.23 28.99
CA VAL A 2 40.16 6.96 28.42
C VAL A 2 38.95 6.03 28.30
N GLU A 3 38.59 5.62 27.08
CA GLU A 3 37.53 4.65 26.85
C GLU A 3 37.99 3.26 27.34
N LEU A 4 37.48 2.85 28.50
CA LEU A 4 37.68 1.51 29.03
C LEU A 4 36.73 0.55 28.30
N THR A 5 37.26 -0.22 27.35
CA THR A 5 36.53 -1.33 26.72
C THR A 5 36.19 -2.42 27.73
N VAL A 6 35.18 -3.24 27.45
CA VAL A 6 34.86 -4.43 28.26
C VAL A 6 36.08 -5.34 28.45
N GLY A 7 36.96 -5.42 27.46
CA GLY A 7 38.23 -6.15 27.57
C GLY A 7 39.16 -5.59 28.66
N TYR A 8 39.26 -4.27 28.79
CA TYR A 8 40.05 -3.63 29.85
C TYR A 8 39.41 -3.85 31.22
N VAL A 9 38.09 -3.70 31.34
CA VAL A 9 37.38 -3.90 32.61
C VAL A 9 37.46 -5.36 33.06
N SER A 10 37.25 -6.31 32.15
CA SER A 10 37.42 -7.74 32.40
C SER A 10 38.86 -8.08 32.81
N GLY A 11 39.85 -7.49 32.13
CA GLY A 11 41.27 -7.65 32.47
C GLY A 11 41.61 -7.11 33.87
N ILE A 12 41.07 -5.96 34.26
CA ILE A 12 41.26 -5.36 35.59
C ILE A 12 40.62 -6.23 36.68
N ILE A 13 39.41 -6.73 36.44
CA ILE A 13 38.73 -7.65 37.36
C ILE A 13 39.53 -8.94 37.51
N ALA A 14 40.00 -9.53 36.41
CA ALA A 14 40.85 -10.73 36.42
C ALA A 14 42.16 -10.50 37.19
N ALA A 15 42.80 -9.34 37.01
CA ALA A 15 43.99 -8.96 37.77
C ALA A 15 43.71 -8.80 39.27
N GLY A 16 42.58 -8.18 39.64
CA GLY A 16 42.15 -8.04 41.03
C GLY A 16 41.88 -9.40 41.71
N ILE A 17 41.23 -10.32 40.98
CA ILE A 17 40.99 -11.71 41.39
C ILE A 17 42.34 -12.44 41.60
N PHE A 18 43.31 -12.27 40.70
CA PHE A 18 44.64 -12.86 40.82
C PHE A 18 45.39 -12.36 42.06
N VAL A 19 45.38 -11.05 42.30
CA VAL A 19 46.01 -10.43 43.48
C VAL A 19 45.34 -10.88 44.78
N ALA A 20 44.00 -10.93 44.81
CA ALA A 20 43.25 -11.42 45.97
C ALA A 20 43.55 -12.90 46.27
N ARG A 21 43.68 -13.74 45.23
CA ARG A 21 44.06 -15.15 45.37
C ARG A 21 45.44 -15.33 46.02
N TYR A 22 46.34 -14.38 45.83
CA TYR A 22 47.69 -14.42 46.43
C TYR A 22 47.74 -13.82 47.83
N LEU A 23 47.07 -12.68 48.05
CA LEU A 23 47.15 -11.91 49.31
C LEU A 23 46.29 -12.47 50.44
N PHE A 24 45.08 -12.99 50.15
CA PHE A 24 44.21 -13.50 51.22
C PHE A 24 44.79 -14.73 51.95
N PRO A 25 45.37 -15.74 51.26
CA PRO A 25 45.94 -16.91 51.93
C PRO A 25 47.23 -16.61 52.72
N THR A 26 47.97 -15.58 52.32
CA THR A 26 49.20 -15.14 52.98
C THR A 26 48.91 -14.28 54.20
N LEU A 27 48.00 -13.32 54.10
CA LEU A 27 47.55 -12.50 55.24
C LEU A 27 46.84 -13.33 56.31
N SER A 28 45.97 -14.26 55.92
CA SER A 28 45.30 -15.17 56.88
C SER A 28 46.30 -16.08 57.61
N ALA A 29 47.31 -16.61 56.90
CA ALA A 29 48.37 -17.40 57.52
C ALA A 29 49.21 -16.58 58.51
N LEU A 30 49.52 -15.32 58.18
CA LEU A 30 50.27 -14.42 59.05
C LEU A 30 49.49 -14.05 60.33
N ILE A 31 48.18 -13.79 60.20
CA ILE A 31 47.30 -13.50 61.35
C ILE A 31 47.16 -14.74 62.24
N LEU A 32 46.99 -15.93 61.66
CA LEU A 32 46.91 -17.17 62.43
C LEU A 32 48.24 -17.51 63.11
N MET A 33 49.39 -17.25 62.46
CA MET A 33 50.70 -17.40 63.10
C MET A 33 50.90 -16.42 64.27
N SER A 34 50.35 -15.20 64.21
CA SER A 34 50.48 -14.24 65.32
C SER A 34 49.58 -14.58 66.52
N LEU A 35 48.49 -15.31 66.30
CA LEU A 35 47.54 -15.72 67.34
C LEU A 35 47.93 -17.04 68.04
N VAL A 36 48.80 -17.87 67.45
CA VAL A 36 49.23 -19.15 68.02
C VAL A 36 50.50 -18.96 68.84
N GLN A 37 50.36 -18.84 70.17
CA GLN A 37 51.50 -18.90 71.10
C GLN A 37 52.01 -20.32 71.27
N GLU A 38 53.33 -20.50 71.39
CA GLU A 38 54.05 -21.77 71.50
C GLU A 38 53.64 -22.60 72.73
N LYS A 39 52.54 -23.37 72.66
CA LYS A 39 52.29 -24.50 73.56
C LYS A 39 51.65 -25.67 72.81
N ASN A 40 52.42 -26.76 72.68
CA ASN A 40 52.07 -28.02 72.02
C ASN A 40 50.76 -28.62 72.58
N THR A 41 49.65 -28.49 71.86
CA THR A 41 48.40 -29.25 72.08
C THR A 41 47.62 -29.40 70.76
N ALA A 42 46.77 -30.43 70.64
CA ALA A 42 46.04 -30.86 69.45
C ALA A 42 45.28 -29.77 68.64
N VAL A 43 45.17 -28.56 69.18
CA VAL A 43 44.62 -27.35 68.55
C VAL A 43 45.43 -26.91 67.31
N THR A 44 46.75 -27.15 67.26
CA THR A 44 47.58 -26.85 66.06
C THR A 44 47.22 -27.72 64.85
N TRP A 45 46.69 -28.94 65.06
CA TRP A 45 46.25 -29.82 63.97
C TRP A 45 44.92 -29.33 63.37
N TYR A 46 43.94 -29.00 64.21
CA TYR A 46 42.65 -28.44 63.76
C TYR A 46 42.79 -27.06 63.08
N SER A 47 43.71 -26.23 63.57
CA SER A 47 44.05 -24.93 62.94
C SER A 47 44.58 -25.10 61.51
N ASN A 48 45.48 -26.07 61.28
CA ASN A 48 46.00 -26.35 59.94
C ASN A 48 44.93 -26.92 58.99
N THR A 49 44.04 -27.80 59.48
CA THR A 49 42.95 -28.35 58.66
C THR A 49 41.92 -27.29 58.28
N PHE A 50 41.53 -26.42 59.22
CA PHE A 50 40.58 -25.33 58.97
C PHE A 50 41.12 -24.32 57.95
N THR A 51 42.42 -23.97 58.05
CA THR A 51 43.09 -23.08 57.10
C THR A 51 43.17 -23.71 55.70
N CYS A 52 43.38 -25.02 55.61
CA CYS A 52 43.42 -25.74 54.33
C CYS A 52 42.05 -25.76 53.63
N TRP A 53 40.96 -25.99 54.37
CA TRP A 53 39.60 -25.95 53.82
C TRP A 53 39.17 -24.55 53.39
N ILE A 54 39.49 -23.51 54.17
CA ILE A 54 39.21 -22.12 53.78
C ILE A 54 39.92 -21.77 52.47
N ARG A 55 41.17 -22.19 52.28
CA ARG A 55 41.91 -21.96 51.02
C ARG A 55 41.22 -22.60 49.82
N VAL A 56 40.70 -23.81 49.97
CA VAL A 56 39.97 -24.50 48.88
C VAL A 56 38.65 -23.81 48.59
N VAL A 57 37.88 -23.43 49.62
CA VAL A 57 36.59 -22.74 49.44
C VAL A 57 36.78 -21.36 48.82
N VAL A 58 37.75 -20.57 49.29
CA VAL A 58 38.07 -19.26 48.71
C VAL A 58 38.57 -19.40 47.27
N ALA A 59 39.44 -20.38 46.99
CA ALA A 59 39.90 -20.64 45.62
C ALA A 59 38.76 -21.11 44.70
N ALA A 60 37.81 -21.89 45.20
CA ALA A 60 36.62 -22.30 44.45
C ALA A 60 35.73 -21.09 44.15
N ILE A 61 35.41 -20.26 45.15
CA ILE A 61 34.58 -19.05 44.98
C ILE A 61 35.22 -18.08 43.98
N ILE A 62 36.53 -17.81 44.12
CA ILE A 62 37.27 -16.91 43.23
C ILE A 62 37.33 -17.46 41.80
N SER A 63 37.56 -18.77 41.64
CA SER A 63 37.52 -19.43 40.32
C SER A 63 36.14 -19.35 39.67
N THR A 64 35.08 -19.57 40.46
CA THR A 64 33.70 -19.51 39.96
C THR A 64 33.33 -18.08 39.60
N ALA A 65 33.70 -17.10 40.43
CA ALA A 65 33.50 -15.68 40.15
C ALA A 65 34.25 -15.23 38.89
N GLY A 66 35.49 -15.70 38.68
CA GLY A 66 36.28 -15.40 37.47
C GLY A 66 35.71 -15.99 36.18
N ILE A 67 34.90 -17.05 36.26
CA ILE A 67 34.18 -17.62 35.11
C ILE A 67 32.84 -16.90 34.89
N VAL A 68 32.11 -16.60 35.97
CA VAL A 68 30.74 -16.06 35.90
C VAL A 68 30.73 -14.55 35.59
N THR A 69 31.71 -13.78 36.06
CA THR A 69 31.73 -12.32 35.86
C THR A 69 31.95 -11.88 34.40
N PRO A 70 32.81 -12.52 33.57
CA PRO A 70 32.97 -12.14 32.17
C PRO A 70 31.78 -12.53 31.29
N LEU A 71 31.00 -13.54 31.70
CA LEU A 71 29.83 -14.01 30.94
C LEU A 71 28.68 -12.98 30.87
N GLY A 72 28.71 -11.96 31.73
CA GLY A 72 27.67 -10.91 31.81
C GLY A 72 28.03 -9.56 31.21
N LEU A 73 29.27 -9.34 30.74
CA LEU A 73 29.66 -8.06 30.12
C LEU A 73 29.53 -8.15 28.60
N TYR A 74 28.63 -7.35 28.05
CA TYR A 74 28.50 -7.14 26.61
C TYR A 74 28.48 -5.64 26.34
N ASP A 75 29.17 -5.23 25.28
CA ASP A 75 29.11 -3.85 24.78
C ASP A 75 27.80 -3.65 24.00
N VAL A 76 27.02 -2.63 24.36
CA VAL A 76 25.85 -2.20 23.60
C VAL A 76 26.11 -0.82 23.03
N VAL A 77 25.94 -0.69 21.71
CA VAL A 77 25.92 0.62 21.05
C VAL A 77 24.57 1.26 21.32
N LEU A 78 24.55 2.29 22.17
CA LEU A 78 23.37 3.10 22.45
C LEU A 78 23.43 4.42 21.68
N PRO A 79 22.28 4.98 21.25
CA PRO A 79 22.23 6.33 20.72
C PRO A 79 22.82 7.30 21.72
N ALA A 80 23.63 8.26 21.24
CA ALA A 80 24.11 9.34 22.08
C ALA A 80 22.92 10.11 22.66
N PRO A 81 22.97 10.53 23.94
CA PRO A 81 21.88 11.28 24.56
C PRO A 81 21.64 12.63 23.89
N GLU A 82 22.66 13.19 23.22
CA GLU A 82 22.56 14.44 22.48
C GLU A 82 22.54 14.19 20.97
N SER A 83 21.60 14.86 20.29
CA SER A 83 21.49 14.82 18.83
C SER A 83 22.53 15.76 18.21
N THR A 84 23.32 15.26 17.27
CA THR A 84 24.29 16.08 16.54
C THR A 84 23.76 16.44 15.15
N PRO A 85 23.76 17.72 14.75
CA PRO A 85 23.35 18.10 13.42
C PRO A 85 24.34 17.55 12.39
N LYS A 86 23.82 16.85 11.37
CA LYS A 86 24.59 16.28 10.26
C LYS A 86 23.91 16.60 8.94
N THR A 87 24.72 16.84 7.93
CA THR A 87 24.22 17.08 6.56
C THR A 87 23.93 15.74 5.91
N PHE A 88 22.69 15.57 5.46
CA PHE A 88 22.25 14.38 4.74
C PHE A 88 22.69 14.44 3.27
N SER A 89 22.91 13.29 2.66
CA SER A 89 23.19 13.15 1.23
C SER A 89 22.20 12.18 0.58
N TYR A 90 21.77 12.47 -0.65
CA TYR A 90 21.00 11.52 -1.46
C TYR A 90 21.82 10.26 -1.70
N ILE A 91 21.17 9.10 -1.61
CA ILE A 91 21.79 7.81 -1.89
C ILE A 91 20.86 7.02 -2.80
N PRO A 92 21.30 6.64 -4.01
CA PRO A 92 20.48 5.84 -4.90
C PRO A 92 20.29 4.43 -4.37
N ASP A 93 19.11 3.87 -4.59
CA ASP A 93 18.83 2.46 -4.34
C ASP A 93 19.59 1.58 -5.35
N GLN A 94 20.37 0.62 -4.83
CA GLN A 94 21.12 -0.35 -5.62
C GLN A 94 20.36 -1.66 -5.82
N SER A 95 19.17 -1.80 -5.24
CA SER A 95 18.29 -2.96 -5.41
C SER A 95 17.65 -2.98 -6.81
N PRO A 96 16.98 -4.09 -7.20
CA PRO A 96 16.19 -4.12 -8.43
C PRO A 96 15.18 -2.98 -8.53
N MET A 97 14.59 -2.54 -7.41
CA MET A 97 13.66 -1.40 -7.38
C MET A 97 14.32 -0.10 -7.84
N GLY A 98 15.55 0.17 -7.40
CA GLY A 98 16.33 1.31 -7.88
C GLY A 98 16.74 1.18 -9.34
N ALA A 99 17.25 0.01 -9.74
CA ALA A 99 17.65 -0.26 -11.13
C ALA A 99 16.48 -0.18 -12.12
N GLY A 100 15.27 -0.55 -11.69
CA GLY A 100 14.03 -0.48 -12.46
C GLY A 100 13.33 0.89 -12.40
N THR A 101 13.92 1.89 -11.74
CA THR A 101 13.39 3.25 -11.64
C THR A 101 14.18 4.20 -12.55
N PRO A 102 13.59 4.66 -13.67
CA PRO A 102 14.24 5.65 -14.54
C PRO A 102 14.54 6.97 -13.82
N PRO A 103 15.53 7.75 -14.29
CA PRO A 103 15.75 9.12 -13.85
C PRO A 103 14.48 9.97 -13.98
N ARG A 104 14.34 10.98 -13.12
CA ARG A 104 13.23 11.92 -13.20
C ARG A 104 13.42 12.89 -14.36
N HIS A 105 12.31 13.35 -14.96
CA HIS A 105 12.32 14.31 -16.06
C HIS A 105 11.88 15.70 -15.58
N SER A 106 12.21 16.75 -16.32
CA SER A 106 11.79 18.13 -16.02
C SER A 106 10.37 18.47 -16.50
N LEU A 107 9.68 17.56 -17.21
CA LEU A 107 8.30 17.79 -17.62
C LEU A 107 7.38 17.84 -16.38
N GLY A 108 6.49 18.82 -16.33
CA GLY A 108 5.55 18.97 -15.22
C GLY A 108 4.42 17.94 -15.23
N PHE A 109 3.63 17.96 -14.15
CA PHE A 109 2.37 17.22 -14.07
C PHE A 109 1.39 17.71 -15.14
N ASN A 110 0.54 16.79 -15.61
CA ASN A 110 -0.54 17.12 -16.53
C ASN A 110 -1.82 16.39 -16.13
N ARG A 111 -2.94 17.03 -16.46
CA ARG A 111 -4.28 16.55 -16.14
C ARG A 111 -5.14 16.62 -17.38
N ARG A 112 -5.87 15.55 -17.66
CA ARG A 112 -6.80 15.44 -18.78
C ARG A 112 -8.22 15.27 -18.25
N CYS A 113 -9.16 16.03 -18.81
CA CYS A 113 -10.56 16.06 -18.38
C CYS A 113 -11.53 15.74 -19.52
N GLY A 114 -11.17 14.76 -20.35
CA GLY A 114 -12.00 14.32 -21.48
C GLY A 114 -12.31 15.44 -22.47
N LEU A 115 -13.61 15.70 -22.68
CA LEU A 115 -14.13 16.79 -23.53
C LEU A 115 -14.41 18.08 -22.74
N TYR A 116 -13.99 18.16 -21.48
CA TYR A 116 -14.21 19.30 -20.60
C TYR A 116 -12.88 20.04 -20.35
N ILE A 117 -12.99 21.34 -20.11
CA ILE A 117 -11.86 22.15 -19.64
C ILE A 117 -11.54 21.70 -18.21
N CYS A 118 -10.28 21.33 -17.96
CA CYS A 118 -9.87 20.98 -16.60
C CYS A 118 -10.02 22.16 -15.63
N PRO A 119 -10.34 21.91 -14.35
CA PRO A 119 -10.42 22.95 -13.34
C PRO A 119 -9.17 23.83 -13.35
N GLY A 120 -9.36 25.15 -13.36
CA GLY A 120 -8.28 26.15 -13.37
C GLY A 120 -7.57 26.33 -14.72
N SER A 121 -7.81 25.51 -15.75
CA SER A 121 -7.17 25.65 -17.06
C SER A 121 -7.82 26.74 -17.91
N ASN A 122 -7.00 27.55 -18.58
CA ASN A 122 -7.43 28.65 -19.47
C ASN A 122 -7.57 28.19 -20.94
N SER A 123 -8.10 27.00 -21.18
CA SER A 123 -8.28 26.48 -22.55
C SER A 123 -9.42 27.22 -23.26
N ASN A 124 -9.12 28.00 -24.31
CA ASN A 124 -10.14 28.55 -25.20
C ASN A 124 -10.54 27.48 -26.22
N ILE A 125 -11.70 26.85 -26.03
CA ILE A 125 -12.26 25.94 -27.04
C ILE A 125 -12.78 26.79 -28.20
N THR A 126 -11.92 27.11 -29.16
CA THR A 126 -12.37 27.59 -30.46
C THR A 126 -12.72 26.37 -31.31
N VAL A 127 -13.99 26.25 -31.72
CA VAL A 127 -14.41 25.24 -32.70
C VAL A 127 -14.60 25.91 -34.07
N PRO A 128 -13.55 26.11 -34.90
CA PRO A 128 -13.73 26.42 -36.30
C PRO A 128 -13.38 25.22 -37.17
N GLY A 129 -14.39 24.58 -37.75
CA GLY A 129 -14.31 23.79 -38.99
C GLY A 129 -13.39 22.55 -39.07
N ASN A 130 -12.42 22.38 -38.17
CA ASN A 130 -11.50 21.25 -38.08
C ASN A 130 -11.73 20.50 -36.76
N LEU A 131 -11.77 19.18 -36.86
CA LEU A 131 -12.41 18.24 -35.92
C LEU A 131 -11.63 17.94 -34.62
N ASP A 132 -10.63 18.73 -34.24
CA ASP A 132 -9.89 18.52 -32.98
C ASP A 132 -9.59 19.85 -32.24
N PRO A 133 -10.32 20.16 -31.14
CA PRO A 133 -10.02 21.34 -30.33
C PRO A 133 -8.65 21.24 -29.64
N GLU A 134 -7.97 22.37 -29.49
CA GLU A 134 -6.70 22.47 -28.76
C GLU A 134 -6.95 22.48 -27.24
N TRP A 135 -6.27 21.59 -26.51
CA TRP A 135 -6.43 21.38 -25.07
C TRP A 135 -5.15 21.75 -24.31
N ASN A 136 -5.28 22.56 -23.27
CA ASN A 136 -4.21 22.79 -22.31
C ASN A 136 -4.36 21.85 -21.11
N ILE A 137 -3.45 20.88 -21.01
CA ILE A 137 -3.42 19.84 -19.97
C ILE A 137 -2.46 20.17 -18.82
N THR A 138 -1.82 21.33 -18.85
CA THR A 138 -0.95 21.79 -17.76
C THR A 138 -1.78 22.18 -16.54
N ILE A 139 -1.32 21.79 -15.35
CA ILE A 139 -1.97 22.13 -14.08
C ILE A 139 -1.49 23.52 -13.64
N PRO A 140 -2.38 24.52 -13.50
CA PRO A 140 -1.96 25.88 -13.21
C PRO A 140 -1.37 26.04 -11.80
N TRP A 141 -0.44 26.98 -11.66
CA TRP A 141 0.36 27.18 -10.44
C TRP A 141 -0.49 27.46 -9.20
N ASN A 142 -1.64 28.11 -9.36
CA ASN A 142 -2.53 28.45 -8.25
C ASN A 142 -3.10 27.19 -7.57
N LEU A 143 -3.39 26.14 -8.34
CA LEU A 143 -3.82 24.84 -7.82
C LEU A 143 -2.65 24.07 -7.23
N THR A 144 -1.51 24.03 -7.93
CA THR A 144 -0.29 23.38 -7.42
C THR A 144 0.11 23.97 -6.07
N TYR A 145 0.11 25.30 -5.98
CA TYR A 145 0.43 26.02 -4.76
C TYR A 145 -0.59 25.74 -3.65
N ALA A 146 -1.89 25.81 -3.96
CA ALA A 146 -2.94 25.59 -2.96
C ALA A 146 -2.76 24.24 -2.23
N PHE A 147 -2.62 23.14 -2.96
CA PHE A 147 -2.54 21.78 -2.40
C PHE A 147 -1.19 21.40 -1.78
N ALA A 148 -0.22 22.32 -1.75
CA ALA A 148 1.04 22.17 -1.02
C ALA A 148 1.34 23.35 -0.06
N SER A 149 0.44 24.33 0.04
CA SER A 149 0.64 25.55 0.83
C SER A 149 0.81 25.30 2.33
N GLY A 150 0.22 24.22 2.86
CA GLY A 150 0.32 23.87 4.28
C GLY A 150 1.61 23.13 4.67
N LEU A 151 2.47 22.79 3.71
CA LEU A 151 3.72 22.05 4.00
C LEU A 151 4.76 22.87 4.78
N SER A 152 4.70 24.21 4.72
CA SER A 152 5.61 25.10 5.44
C SER A 152 5.46 25.01 6.97
N GLU A 153 4.30 24.55 7.45
CA GLU A 153 4.01 24.34 8.87
C GLU A 153 4.40 22.93 9.36
N LEU A 154 4.90 22.06 8.47
CA LEU A 154 5.22 20.66 8.74
C LEU A 154 6.72 20.37 8.61
N SER A 155 7.13 19.15 9.00
CA SER A 155 8.50 18.69 8.76
C SER A 155 8.85 18.76 7.27
N PRO A 156 10.05 19.21 6.88
CA PRO A 156 10.48 19.33 5.48
C PRO A 156 10.37 18.02 4.67
N THR A 157 10.38 16.89 5.36
CA THR A 157 10.29 15.54 4.78
C THR A 157 8.86 15.11 4.42
N VAL A 158 7.83 15.84 4.86
CA VAL A 158 6.43 15.50 4.55
C VAL A 158 6.15 15.82 3.09
N SER A 159 5.88 14.77 2.32
CA SER A 159 5.48 14.84 0.91
C SER A 159 4.07 15.42 0.73
N SER A 160 3.81 16.00 -0.44
CA SER A 160 2.49 16.39 -0.95
C SER A 160 2.06 15.50 -2.11
N ILE A 161 0.87 15.77 -2.65
CA ILE A 161 0.38 15.13 -3.88
C ILE A 161 1.34 15.32 -5.07
N TRP A 162 2.11 16.41 -5.08
CA TRP A 162 3.06 16.78 -6.14
C TRP A 162 4.45 16.16 -5.96
N ASP A 163 4.70 15.52 -4.82
CA ASP A 163 5.95 14.79 -4.56
C ASP A 163 5.78 13.28 -4.82
N ILE A 164 4.60 12.88 -5.32
CA ILE A 164 4.30 11.52 -5.76
C ILE A 164 4.42 11.51 -7.28
N GLU A 165 5.27 10.64 -7.82
CA GLU A 165 5.47 10.48 -9.25
C GLU A 165 5.30 9.02 -9.69
N TRP A 166 4.96 8.79 -10.96
CA TRP A 166 4.93 7.43 -11.51
C TRP A 166 6.36 6.89 -11.56
N ARG A 167 6.58 5.68 -11.07
CA ARG A 167 7.89 5.01 -11.10
C ARG A 167 8.35 4.86 -12.55
N ASN A 168 7.48 4.32 -13.40
CA ASN A 168 7.68 4.23 -14.84
C ASN A 168 6.76 5.22 -15.57
N TYR A 169 7.27 5.81 -16.65
CA TYR A 169 6.52 6.77 -17.44
C TYR A 169 6.88 6.62 -18.93
N GLU A 170 5.99 7.09 -19.78
CA GLU A 170 6.21 7.20 -21.22
C GLU A 170 6.12 8.67 -21.64
N LEU A 171 6.92 9.05 -22.63
CA LEU A 171 6.90 10.39 -23.21
C LEU A 171 6.11 10.34 -24.50
N THR A 172 5.09 11.17 -24.61
CA THR A 172 4.18 11.19 -25.76
C THR A 172 3.97 12.62 -26.25
N ARG A 173 3.50 12.71 -27.49
CA ARG A 173 3.22 13.97 -28.20
C ARG A 173 1.94 13.79 -29.00
N ARG A 174 1.04 14.75 -28.88
CA ARG A 174 -0.21 14.80 -29.65
C ARG A 174 -0.50 16.25 -30.02
N GLU A 175 -0.78 16.51 -31.29
CA GLU A 175 -0.89 17.87 -31.83
C GLU A 175 -1.95 18.73 -31.12
N ASN A 176 -3.05 18.10 -30.71
CA ASN A 176 -4.16 18.76 -30.02
C ASN A 176 -3.93 19.01 -28.52
N TYR A 177 -2.84 18.52 -27.92
CA TYR A 177 -2.52 18.75 -26.51
C TYR A 177 -1.29 19.64 -26.38
N ASN A 178 -1.40 20.74 -25.63
CA ASN A 178 -0.32 21.71 -25.40
C ASN A 178 0.42 22.11 -26.68
N LYS A 179 -0.31 22.33 -27.80
CA LYS A 179 0.27 22.67 -29.12
C LYS A 179 1.27 21.64 -29.65
N GLY A 180 1.05 20.36 -29.34
CA GLY A 180 1.97 19.30 -29.69
C GLY A 180 3.28 19.37 -28.91
N SER A 181 3.30 19.88 -27.69
CA SER A 181 4.48 19.74 -26.83
C SER A 181 4.63 18.29 -26.35
N LEU A 182 5.85 17.92 -25.95
CA LEU A 182 6.12 16.63 -25.31
C LEU A 182 5.57 16.65 -23.88
N TYR A 183 4.86 15.61 -23.48
CA TYR A 183 4.39 15.43 -22.11
C TYR A 183 4.52 13.97 -21.66
N ALA A 184 4.61 13.77 -20.35
CA ALA A 184 4.70 12.44 -19.76
C ALA A 184 3.32 11.85 -19.49
N VAL A 185 3.22 10.53 -19.51
CA VAL A 185 2.06 9.75 -19.05
C VAL A 185 2.54 8.59 -18.19
N GLY A 186 1.68 8.11 -17.28
CA GLY A 186 2.00 6.97 -16.45
C GLY A 186 2.19 5.68 -17.26
N SER A 187 3.17 4.87 -16.88
CA SER A 187 3.34 3.50 -17.38
C SER A 187 3.58 2.57 -16.20
N TYR A 188 3.20 1.31 -16.32
CA TYR A 188 3.40 0.33 -15.24
C TYR A 188 4.28 -0.81 -15.71
N ARG A 189 5.31 -1.10 -14.93
CA ARG A 189 6.13 -2.29 -15.04
C ARG A 189 6.39 -2.81 -13.65
N GLN A 190 6.04 -4.08 -13.42
CA GLN A 190 6.47 -4.73 -12.20
C GLN A 190 8.01 -4.82 -12.18
N VAL A 191 8.61 -4.28 -11.14
CA VAL A 191 10.06 -4.33 -10.92
C VAL A 191 10.42 -5.50 -10.01
N GLU A 192 9.73 -5.63 -8.88
CA GLU A 192 9.97 -6.70 -7.91
C GLU A 192 8.69 -7.02 -7.12
N ASN A 193 8.57 -8.25 -6.61
CA ASN A 193 7.48 -8.67 -5.73
C ASN A 193 8.03 -8.90 -4.31
N ARG A 194 7.59 -8.10 -3.35
CA ARG A 194 8.05 -8.07 -1.95
C ARG A 194 6.97 -8.54 -0.97
N ILE A 195 5.81 -8.99 -1.45
CA ILE A 195 4.64 -9.32 -0.63
C ILE A 195 4.85 -10.43 0.43
N LEU A 196 5.89 -11.26 0.25
CA LEU A 196 6.25 -12.36 1.16
C LEU A 196 7.24 -11.94 2.26
N SER A 197 7.74 -10.70 2.24
CA SER A 197 8.82 -10.23 3.13
C SER A 197 8.41 -10.06 4.59
N ASP A 198 7.11 -9.81 4.85
CA ASP A 198 6.49 -9.65 6.17
C ASP A 198 7.23 -8.66 7.10
N ARG A 199 7.73 -7.57 6.51
CA ARG A 199 8.49 -6.53 7.20
C ARG A 199 8.32 -5.16 6.55
N ILE A 200 8.73 -4.12 7.27
CA ILE A 200 8.83 -2.78 6.69
C ILE A 200 10.12 -2.72 5.87
N GLU A 201 10.00 -2.40 4.59
CA GLU A 201 11.13 -2.30 3.66
C GLU A 201 11.26 -0.90 3.10
N VAL A 202 12.49 -0.57 2.72
CA VAL A 202 12.84 0.71 2.10
C VAL A 202 13.34 0.40 0.69
N ALA A 203 12.81 1.11 -0.31
CA ALA A 203 13.17 0.95 -1.71
C ALA A 203 13.01 2.30 -2.42
N GLU A 204 13.67 2.51 -3.55
CA GLU A 204 13.72 3.81 -4.24
C GLU A 204 12.41 4.63 -4.17
N GLY A 205 12.48 5.77 -3.46
CA GLY A 205 11.39 6.73 -3.26
C GLY A 205 10.31 6.36 -2.24
N VAL A 206 10.33 5.15 -1.65
CA VAL A 206 9.20 4.62 -0.86
C VAL A 206 9.62 3.79 0.36
N ILE A 207 8.74 3.77 1.35
CA ILE A 207 8.80 2.85 2.50
C ILE A 207 7.53 2.01 2.47
N MET A 208 7.67 0.70 2.33
CA MET A 208 6.53 -0.21 2.18
C MET A 208 6.31 -1.05 3.45
N ASP A 209 5.08 -1.07 3.96
CA ASP A 209 4.68 -1.95 5.06
C ASP A 209 4.06 -3.23 4.49
N THR A 210 4.88 -4.27 4.26
CA THR A 210 4.40 -5.57 3.74
C THR A 210 3.78 -6.48 4.82
N LYS A 211 3.55 -5.93 6.02
CA LYS A 211 2.92 -6.63 7.16
C LYS A 211 1.48 -6.16 7.38
N ASN A 212 1.26 -4.85 7.50
CA ASN A 212 -0.08 -4.27 7.72
C ASN A 212 -0.66 -3.61 6.45
N GLY A 213 0.20 -3.31 5.47
CA GLY A 213 -0.14 -2.54 4.29
C GLY A 213 0.11 -1.04 4.46
N GLY A 214 0.41 -0.37 3.35
CA GLY A 214 0.65 1.06 3.28
C GLY A 214 2.02 1.43 2.72
N ILE A 215 2.10 2.64 2.18
CA ILE A 215 3.32 3.18 1.59
C ILE A 215 3.60 4.58 2.12
N GLY A 216 4.85 4.85 2.48
CA GLY A 216 5.37 6.16 2.82
C GLY A 216 6.20 6.73 1.68
N PHE A 217 6.10 8.03 1.43
CA PHE A 217 6.80 8.71 0.33
C PHE A 217 8.02 9.46 0.84
N ARG A 218 9.21 9.05 0.39
CA ARG A 218 10.48 9.62 0.82
C ARG A 218 11.58 9.43 -0.21
N ASN A 219 12.14 10.54 -0.69
CA ASN A 219 13.39 10.55 -1.43
C ASN A 219 14.56 10.29 -0.47
N HIS A 220 15.28 9.17 -0.69
CA HIS A 220 16.15 8.63 0.32
C HIS A 220 17.44 9.43 0.48
N THR A 221 17.60 9.93 1.70
CA THR A 221 18.80 10.64 2.13
C THR A 221 19.36 9.97 3.38
N LEU A 222 20.68 9.88 3.49
CA LEU A 222 21.38 9.27 4.61
C LEU A 222 22.33 10.26 5.27
N PRO A 223 22.56 10.17 6.59
CA PRO A 223 23.63 10.91 7.24
C PRO A 223 25.00 10.40 6.79
N PRO A 224 26.09 11.15 7.05
CA PRO A 224 27.44 10.71 6.74
C PRO A 224 27.78 9.38 7.42
N GLN A 225 28.70 8.61 6.82
CA GLN A 225 29.15 7.34 7.39
C GLN A 225 29.72 7.55 8.80
N SER A 226 29.31 6.68 9.73
CA SER A 226 29.76 6.69 11.11
C SER A 226 30.12 5.26 11.55
N HIS A 227 31.17 5.13 12.36
CA HIS A 227 31.68 3.83 12.81
C HIS A 227 30.64 3.01 13.63
N HIS A 228 29.75 3.71 14.34
CA HIS A 228 28.73 3.10 15.21
C HIS A 228 27.31 3.17 14.62
N GLY A 229 27.17 3.64 13.38
CA GLY A 229 25.87 3.91 12.77
C GLY A 229 25.20 5.19 13.29
N SER A 230 23.95 5.41 12.85
CA SER A 230 23.16 6.60 13.18
C SER A 230 21.69 6.24 13.37
N THR A 231 20.98 7.01 14.20
CA THR A 231 19.52 6.90 14.37
C THR A 231 18.89 8.28 14.39
N TRP A 232 17.72 8.44 13.76
CA TRP A 232 16.97 9.70 13.74
C TRP A 232 15.49 9.42 13.48
N THR A 233 14.67 10.47 13.59
CA THR A 233 13.22 10.41 13.35
C THR A 233 12.81 11.40 12.27
N GLU A 234 11.86 11.01 11.42
CA GLU A 234 11.26 11.88 10.41
C GLU A 234 9.73 11.71 10.41
N ASP A 235 9.02 12.78 10.08
CA ASP A 235 7.61 12.71 9.75
C ASP A 235 7.44 12.59 8.24
N LEU A 236 6.66 11.62 7.80
CA LEU A 236 6.45 11.33 6.38
C LEU A 236 4.97 11.19 6.06
N LEU A 237 4.59 11.58 4.85
CA LEU A 237 3.27 11.28 4.31
C LEU A 237 3.19 9.78 4.00
N PHE A 238 2.16 9.14 4.54
CA PHE A 238 1.77 7.77 4.22
C PHE A 238 0.41 7.74 3.56
N VAL A 239 0.26 6.84 2.59
CA VAL A 239 -1.05 6.40 2.11
C VAL A 239 -1.24 4.94 2.49
N VAL A 240 -2.27 4.68 3.28
CA VAL A 240 -2.58 3.38 3.87
C VAL A 240 -3.89 2.84 3.29
N PRO A 241 -3.90 1.59 2.78
CA PRO A 241 -5.12 0.95 2.33
C PRO A 241 -5.94 0.50 3.53
N GLN A 242 -7.27 0.65 3.44
CA GLN A 242 -8.21 0.04 4.36
C GLN A 242 -9.25 -0.72 3.56
N THR A 243 -9.45 -1.99 3.92
CA THR A 243 -10.41 -2.87 3.29
C THR A 243 -11.30 -3.45 4.37
N SER A 244 -12.60 -3.54 4.10
CA SER A 244 -13.55 -4.29 4.89
C SER A 244 -14.21 -5.34 4.01
N CYS A 245 -14.29 -6.57 4.49
CA CYS A 245 -14.90 -7.68 3.77
C CYS A 245 -16.06 -8.24 4.57
N VAL A 246 -17.04 -8.78 3.88
CA VAL A 246 -18.21 -9.46 4.44
C VAL A 246 -18.36 -10.79 3.74
N ASN A 247 -18.46 -11.86 4.51
CA ASN A 247 -18.71 -13.21 3.98
C ASN A 247 -20.13 -13.26 3.41
N LEU A 248 -20.28 -13.75 2.17
CA LEU A 248 -21.61 -13.98 1.58
C LEU A 248 -22.34 -15.14 2.27
N ASN A 249 -21.63 -15.94 3.08
CA ASN A 249 -22.07 -17.23 3.59
C ASN A 249 -22.56 -18.15 2.47
N LEU A 250 -21.88 -18.06 1.33
CA LEU A 250 -22.01 -18.93 0.17
C LEU A 250 -20.62 -19.49 -0.14
N THR A 251 -20.55 -20.75 -0.57
CA THR A 251 -19.32 -21.38 -1.03
C THR A 251 -19.47 -21.94 -2.43
N LEU A 252 -18.39 -21.94 -3.21
CA LEU A 252 -18.30 -22.76 -4.42
C LEU A 252 -17.68 -24.11 -4.04
N ASP A 253 -18.48 -25.16 -4.14
CA ASP A 253 -18.06 -26.51 -3.81
C ASP A 253 -17.90 -27.31 -5.10
N PHE A 254 -16.78 -28.03 -5.24
CA PHE A 254 -16.46 -28.83 -6.43
C PHE A 254 -15.64 -30.07 -6.08
N LYS A 255 -15.61 -31.04 -6.99
CA LYS A 255 -14.64 -32.13 -7.00
C LYS A 255 -13.52 -31.82 -7.98
N TRP A 256 -12.31 -32.23 -7.63
CA TRP A 256 -11.14 -32.04 -8.48
C TRP A 256 -10.85 -33.31 -9.28
N GLN A 257 -10.69 -33.16 -10.59
CA GLN A 257 -10.13 -34.22 -11.45
C GLN A 257 -8.90 -33.64 -12.17
N SER A 258 -9.00 -33.35 -13.47
CA SER A 258 -8.03 -32.48 -14.18
C SER A 258 -8.51 -31.03 -14.27
N PHE A 259 -9.77 -30.80 -13.91
CA PHE A 259 -10.47 -29.52 -13.84
C PHE A 259 -11.57 -29.68 -12.79
N PRO A 260 -12.17 -28.58 -12.26
CA PRO A 260 -13.27 -28.70 -11.32
C PRO A 260 -14.48 -29.38 -11.97
N VAL A 261 -15.14 -30.29 -11.27
CA VAL A 261 -16.37 -30.95 -11.74
C VAL A 261 -17.42 -30.91 -10.64
N ASN A 262 -18.69 -31.03 -11.03
CA ASN A 262 -19.84 -30.92 -10.13
C ASN A 262 -19.80 -29.62 -9.30
N VAL A 263 -19.55 -28.51 -9.97
CA VAL A 263 -19.48 -27.20 -9.32
C VAL A 263 -20.87 -26.80 -8.85
N THR A 264 -20.98 -26.41 -7.58
CA THR A 264 -22.23 -25.99 -6.96
C THR A 264 -22.01 -24.74 -6.12
N VAL A 265 -23.00 -23.86 -6.06
CA VAL A 265 -23.08 -22.83 -5.01
C VAL A 265 -23.82 -23.44 -3.83
N THR A 266 -23.19 -23.49 -2.66
CA THR A 266 -23.80 -24.04 -1.45
C THR A 266 -24.15 -22.93 -0.47
N ASP A 267 -25.40 -22.94 0.00
CA ASP A 267 -25.88 -22.01 1.03
C ASP A 267 -25.28 -22.39 2.40
N ARG A 268 -24.44 -21.52 2.97
CA ARG A 268 -23.90 -21.65 4.33
C ARG A 268 -24.60 -20.72 5.32
N GLY A 269 -25.79 -20.23 4.98
CA GLY A 269 -26.52 -19.20 5.71
C GLY A 269 -26.67 -17.88 4.94
N GLY A 270 -26.16 -17.80 3.71
CA GLY A 270 -26.23 -16.61 2.86
C GLY A 270 -27.62 -16.33 2.30
N PHE A 271 -28.44 -17.38 2.09
CA PHE A 271 -29.81 -17.24 1.63
C PHE A 271 -30.82 -17.43 2.76
N VAL A 272 -30.76 -18.57 3.46
CA VAL A 272 -31.74 -18.90 4.50
C VAL A 272 -31.78 -17.92 5.68
N ASN A 273 -30.64 -17.30 6.03
CA ASN A 273 -30.54 -16.32 7.12
C ASN A 273 -30.39 -14.88 6.61
N LEU A 274 -30.67 -14.62 5.33
CA LEU A 274 -30.59 -13.27 4.79
C LEU A 274 -31.63 -12.38 5.47
N ARG A 275 -31.22 -11.22 5.97
CA ARG A 275 -32.16 -10.22 6.49
C ARG A 275 -33.02 -9.70 5.33
N HIS A 276 -34.35 -9.80 5.42
CA HIS A 276 -35.23 -9.38 4.31
C HIS A 276 -35.32 -7.86 4.13
N GLN A 277 -34.94 -7.09 5.14
CA GLN A 277 -34.82 -5.63 5.04
C GLN A 277 -33.49 -5.28 4.38
N GLN A 278 -33.55 -4.43 3.35
CA GLN A 278 -32.36 -3.87 2.73
C GLN A 278 -31.54 -3.08 3.78
N PRO A 279 -30.20 -3.15 3.75
CA PRO A 279 -29.36 -2.36 4.62
C PRO A 279 -29.66 -0.87 4.46
N GLU A 280 -29.64 -0.12 5.57
CA GLU A 280 -29.72 1.34 5.49
C GLU A 280 -28.45 1.87 4.80
N HIS A 281 -28.64 2.47 3.63
CA HIS A 281 -27.58 3.19 2.94
C HIS A 281 -27.56 4.61 3.48
N SER A 282 -26.50 4.98 4.21
CA SER A 282 -26.22 6.40 4.45
C SER A 282 -25.81 7.02 3.12
N ILE A 283 -26.75 7.67 2.45
CA ILE A 283 -26.54 8.37 1.17
C ILE A 283 -25.52 9.51 1.35
N VAL A 284 -25.38 10.01 2.59
CA VAL A 284 -24.44 11.08 2.93
C VAL A 284 -23.37 10.50 3.87
N GLN A 285 -22.28 9.98 3.31
CA GLN A 285 -21.09 9.69 4.10
C GLN A 285 -20.12 10.85 3.99
N THR A 286 -19.76 11.40 5.14
CA THR A 286 -18.76 12.47 5.24
C THR A 286 -17.42 11.88 5.65
N GLN A 287 -16.37 12.68 5.56
CA GLN A 287 -15.05 12.36 6.12
C GLN A 287 -15.08 12.00 7.63
N HIS A 288 -16.17 12.32 8.35
CA HIS A 288 -16.35 11.98 9.78
C HIS A 288 -17.06 10.65 10.02
N ASN A 289 -18.07 10.31 9.22
CA ASN A 289 -18.92 9.12 9.40
C ASN A 289 -18.79 8.16 8.21
N PHE A 290 -17.55 7.81 7.88
CA PHE A 290 -17.26 6.91 6.77
C PHE A 290 -17.23 5.46 7.28
N ASP A 291 -18.22 4.67 6.86
CA ASP A 291 -18.35 3.26 7.21
C ASP A 291 -18.10 2.38 5.98
N LEU A 292 -16.92 1.76 5.95
CA LEU A 292 -16.48 0.86 4.90
C LEU A 292 -17.12 -0.54 5.01
N HIS A 293 -17.47 -0.97 6.22
CA HIS A 293 -18.10 -2.27 6.44
C HIS A 293 -19.53 -2.28 5.91
N ASN A 294 -20.31 -1.22 6.14
CA ASN A 294 -21.66 -1.12 5.60
C ASN A 294 -21.68 -1.11 4.06
N LYS A 295 -20.64 -0.56 3.41
CA LYS A 295 -20.45 -0.65 1.95
C LYS A 295 -20.25 -2.09 1.50
N ALA A 296 -19.32 -2.81 2.11
CA ALA A 296 -19.09 -4.22 1.80
C ALA A 296 -20.33 -5.09 2.06
N TYR A 297 -21.06 -4.82 3.16
CA TYR A 297 -22.32 -5.48 3.52
C TYR A 297 -23.43 -5.20 2.51
N THR A 298 -23.53 -3.96 2.01
CA THR A 298 -24.44 -3.59 0.92
C THR A 298 -24.21 -4.44 -0.32
N GLY A 299 -22.95 -4.58 -0.75
CA GLY A 299 -22.59 -5.44 -1.88
C GLY A 299 -22.95 -6.91 -1.64
N ALA A 300 -22.67 -7.44 -0.44
CA ALA A 300 -23.00 -8.81 -0.07
C ALA A 300 -24.52 -9.06 -0.10
N TRP A 301 -25.29 -8.17 0.53
CA TRP A 301 -26.74 -8.29 0.62
C TRP A 301 -27.39 -8.26 -0.76
N LEU A 302 -27.02 -7.30 -1.60
CA LEU A 302 -27.57 -7.18 -2.95
C LEU A 302 -27.24 -8.40 -3.81
N THR A 303 -26.02 -8.93 -3.70
CA THR A 303 -25.59 -10.13 -4.43
C THR A 303 -26.41 -11.35 -4.01
N ASN A 304 -26.58 -11.57 -2.70
CA ASN A 304 -27.37 -12.69 -2.19
C ASN A 304 -28.84 -12.54 -2.55
N ALA A 305 -29.45 -11.35 -2.34
CA ALA A 305 -30.85 -11.10 -2.65
C ALA A 305 -31.16 -11.31 -4.14
N MET A 306 -30.35 -10.76 -5.05
CA MET A 306 -30.53 -10.96 -6.49
C MET A 306 -30.26 -12.42 -6.90
N GLY A 307 -29.25 -13.07 -6.32
CA GLY A 307 -28.96 -14.49 -6.52
C GLY A 307 -30.13 -15.39 -6.11
N MET A 308 -30.77 -15.11 -4.97
CA MET A 308 -31.96 -15.84 -4.52
C MET A 308 -33.12 -15.73 -5.50
N ILE A 309 -33.35 -14.55 -6.08
CA ILE A 309 -34.41 -14.34 -7.08
C ILE A 309 -34.08 -15.12 -8.37
N TYR A 310 -32.83 -15.04 -8.84
CA TYR A 310 -32.38 -15.78 -10.04
C TYR A 310 -32.54 -17.30 -9.88
N LEU A 311 -32.11 -17.85 -8.74
CA LEU A 311 -32.18 -19.27 -8.42
C LEU A 311 -33.60 -19.75 -8.04
N ASN A 312 -34.61 -18.87 -8.09
CA ASN A 312 -35.98 -19.15 -7.65
C ASN A 312 -36.05 -19.67 -6.19
N VAL A 313 -35.14 -19.16 -5.34
CA VAL A 313 -35.15 -19.35 -3.89
C VAL A 313 -36.18 -18.44 -3.25
N THR A 314 -36.41 -17.26 -3.82
CA THR A 314 -37.36 -16.25 -3.34
C THR A 314 -37.97 -15.48 -4.51
N ASN A 315 -38.94 -14.61 -4.22
CA ASN A 315 -39.60 -13.74 -5.18
C ASN A 315 -39.28 -12.23 -4.96
N PRO A 316 -39.34 -11.42 -6.03
CA PRO A 316 -39.38 -9.97 -5.93
C PRO A 316 -40.82 -9.49 -5.61
N SER A 317 -40.98 -8.22 -5.23
CA SER A 317 -42.29 -7.54 -5.08
C SER A 317 -42.97 -7.20 -6.42
N SER A 318 -42.88 -8.10 -7.40
CA SER A 318 -43.43 -7.95 -8.75
C SER A 318 -43.93 -9.31 -9.24
N HIS A 319 -44.43 -9.41 -10.47
CA HIS A 319 -44.86 -10.69 -11.08
C HIS A 319 -45.94 -11.44 -10.27
N GLY A 320 -46.90 -10.69 -9.68
CA GLY A 320 -48.02 -11.25 -8.92
C GLY A 320 -47.78 -11.41 -7.42
N TYR A 321 -46.59 -11.06 -6.93
CA TYR A 321 -46.27 -11.01 -5.51
C TYR A 321 -46.43 -9.59 -4.96
N ALA A 322 -47.02 -9.49 -3.76
CA ALA A 322 -47.27 -8.21 -3.08
C ALA A 322 -46.03 -7.68 -2.36
N GLN A 323 -45.17 -8.58 -1.86
CA GLN A 323 -43.95 -8.26 -1.12
C GLN A 323 -42.77 -9.09 -1.65
N SER A 324 -41.55 -8.57 -1.49
CA SER A 324 -40.35 -9.37 -1.70
C SER A 324 -40.19 -10.36 -0.55
N PHE A 325 -39.58 -11.53 -0.80
CA PHE A 325 -39.34 -12.55 0.23
C PHE A 325 -40.59 -13.18 0.85
N GLU A 326 -41.65 -13.40 0.06
CA GLU A 326 -42.84 -14.13 0.53
C GLU A 326 -42.57 -15.62 0.78
N TYR A 327 -41.55 -16.19 0.14
CA TYR A 327 -41.05 -17.53 0.44
C TYR A 327 -39.52 -17.60 0.40
N VAL A 328 -38.95 -18.58 1.10
CA VAL A 328 -37.51 -18.88 1.05
C VAL A 328 -37.33 -20.39 0.87
N ASN A 329 -36.98 -20.82 -0.33
CA ASN A 329 -36.70 -22.21 -0.68
C ASN A 329 -35.19 -22.50 -0.59
N SER A 330 -34.61 -22.32 0.59
CA SER A 330 -33.23 -22.69 0.90
C SER A 330 -33.08 -23.18 2.34
N ALA A 331 -32.01 -23.92 2.60
CA ALA A 331 -31.60 -24.38 3.91
C ALA A 331 -30.07 -24.41 3.98
N VAL A 332 -29.50 -24.34 5.18
CA VAL A 332 -28.05 -24.47 5.35
C VAL A 332 -27.59 -25.83 4.79
N GLY A 333 -26.61 -25.80 3.89
CA GLY A 333 -26.09 -26.95 3.16
C GLY A 333 -26.82 -27.26 1.84
N LYS A 334 -27.87 -26.51 1.47
CA LYS A 334 -28.52 -26.69 0.17
C LYS A 334 -27.59 -26.20 -0.94
N SER A 335 -27.36 -27.07 -1.92
CA SER A 335 -26.47 -26.80 -3.06
C SER A 335 -27.25 -26.58 -4.34
N PHE A 336 -26.77 -25.65 -5.15
CA PHE A 336 -27.32 -25.24 -6.43
C PHE A 336 -26.27 -25.52 -7.51
N PRO A 337 -26.44 -26.53 -8.39
CA PRO A 337 -25.49 -26.79 -9.47
C PRO A 337 -25.32 -25.59 -10.40
N ILE A 338 -24.09 -25.29 -10.78
CA ILE A 338 -23.72 -24.22 -11.71
C ILE A 338 -22.76 -24.78 -12.78
N LEU A 339 -22.51 -24.04 -13.85
CA LEU A 339 -21.56 -24.47 -14.87
C LEU A 339 -20.13 -24.27 -14.38
N ASN A 340 -19.27 -25.22 -14.71
CA ASN A 340 -17.84 -25.13 -14.47
C ASN A 340 -17.12 -24.03 -15.29
N LYS A 341 -17.83 -23.34 -16.20
CA LYS A 341 -17.29 -22.22 -16.99
C LYS A 341 -18.20 -21.01 -16.83
N GLY A 342 -17.80 -20.10 -15.94
CA GLY A 342 -18.36 -18.74 -15.83
C GLY A 342 -17.69 -17.79 -16.82
N THR A 343 -18.30 -16.62 -17.01
CA THR A 343 -17.85 -15.56 -17.93
C THR A 343 -16.68 -14.76 -17.34
N GLY A 344 -15.55 -15.42 -17.05
CA GLY A 344 -14.25 -14.74 -16.87
C GLY A 344 -13.37 -15.20 -15.70
N VAL A 345 -13.89 -15.96 -14.72
CA VAL A 345 -13.09 -16.44 -13.58
C VAL A 345 -12.84 -17.95 -13.70
N SER A 346 -11.57 -18.35 -13.74
CA SER A 346 -11.17 -19.75 -13.69
C SER A 346 -11.30 -20.27 -12.26
N TRP A 347 -12.21 -21.21 -12.03
CA TRP A 347 -12.33 -21.88 -10.73
C TRP A 347 -11.21 -22.93 -10.62
N GLY A 348 -10.49 -22.91 -9.52
CA GLY A 348 -9.40 -23.87 -9.34
C GLY A 348 -8.85 -23.86 -7.92
N PRO A 349 -8.09 -24.90 -7.57
CA PRO A 349 -7.45 -24.97 -6.27
C PRO A 349 -6.26 -24.01 -6.17
N ASP A 350 -5.78 -23.44 -7.27
CA ASP A 350 -4.41 -22.92 -7.38
C ASP A 350 -4.22 -21.47 -6.88
N GLY A 351 -5.30 -20.73 -6.56
CA GLY A 351 -5.14 -19.34 -6.15
C GLY A 351 -6.40 -18.69 -5.58
N ILE A 352 -6.27 -17.42 -5.20
CA ILE A 352 -7.41 -16.51 -5.02
C ILE A 352 -7.78 -15.87 -6.36
N SER A 353 -9.00 -15.37 -6.47
CA SER A 353 -9.38 -14.50 -7.59
C SER A 353 -10.31 -13.41 -7.10
N THR A 354 -10.43 -12.35 -7.89
CA THR A 354 -11.33 -11.24 -7.57
C THR A 354 -12.09 -10.84 -8.81
N SER A 355 -13.30 -10.30 -8.62
CA SER A 355 -14.09 -9.83 -9.74
C SER A 355 -14.96 -8.65 -9.35
N THR A 356 -15.12 -7.71 -10.28
CA THR A 356 -16.12 -6.65 -10.22
C THR A 356 -17.44 -7.07 -10.86
N MET A 357 -17.50 -8.27 -11.44
CA MET A 357 -18.72 -8.89 -11.96
C MET A 357 -19.49 -9.57 -10.84
N TRP A 358 -20.40 -8.81 -10.25
CA TRP A 358 -21.28 -9.30 -9.18
C TRP A 358 -22.20 -10.40 -9.72
N GLY A 359 -22.26 -11.54 -9.02
CA GLY A 359 -23.12 -12.67 -9.37
C GLY A 359 -22.66 -13.55 -10.53
N ASP A 360 -21.48 -13.30 -11.13
CA ASP A 360 -20.98 -14.08 -12.27
C ASP A 360 -20.84 -15.59 -11.97
N PHE A 361 -20.57 -15.92 -10.71
CA PHE A 361 -20.53 -17.29 -10.20
C PHE A 361 -21.89 -18.03 -10.23
N PHE A 362 -23.00 -17.35 -10.53
CA PHE A 362 -24.30 -17.99 -10.76
C PHE A 362 -24.55 -18.38 -12.23
N ASN A 363 -23.62 -18.11 -13.15
CA ASN A 363 -23.78 -18.33 -14.60
C ASN A 363 -25.02 -17.61 -15.19
N ILE A 364 -25.19 -16.36 -14.81
CA ILE A 364 -26.35 -15.54 -15.21
C ILE A 364 -26.29 -15.28 -16.73
N PRO A 365 -27.42 -15.38 -17.45
CA PRO A 365 -27.47 -15.04 -18.87
C PRO A 365 -27.09 -13.58 -19.14
N ASP A 366 -26.20 -13.36 -20.10
CA ASP A 366 -25.85 -12.03 -20.60
C ASP A 366 -26.71 -11.67 -21.84
N PRO A 367 -27.61 -10.68 -21.74
CA PRO A 367 -28.47 -10.25 -22.84
C PRO A 367 -27.72 -9.48 -23.93
N GLY A 368 -26.48 -9.01 -23.68
CA GLY A 368 -25.67 -8.26 -24.65
C GLY A 368 -24.80 -9.15 -25.55
N TYR A 369 -24.58 -10.40 -25.18
CA TYR A 369 -23.68 -11.31 -25.88
C TYR A 369 -24.46 -12.26 -26.80
N ASN A 370 -24.98 -11.73 -27.91
CA ASN A 370 -25.37 -12.54 -29.07
C ASN A 370 -24.12 -13.13 -29.74
N ALA A 371 -23.49 -14.13 -29.10
CA ALA A 371 -22.40 -14.87 -29.72
C ALA A 371 -22.95 -15.80 -30.80
N SER A 372 -23.06 -15.28 -32.01
CA SER A 372 -23.38 -15.96 -33.29
C SER A 372 -22.33 -17.01 -33.69
N GLY A 373 -21.89 -17.88 -32.77
CA GLY A 373 -20.88 -18.91 -33.04
C GLY A 373 -20.23 -19.59 -31.82
N ARG A 374 -20.55 -19.15 -30.59
CA ARG A 374 -20.15 -19.85 -29.35
C ARG A 374 -21.30 -19.85 -28.35
N ALA A 375 -22.41 -20.48 -28.75
CA ALA A 375 -23.38 -20.99 -27.79
C ALA A 375 -22.71 -22.14 -27.03
N TRP A 376 -21.85 -21.82 -26.06
CA TRP A 376 -21.51 -22.79 -25.01
C TRP A 376 -22.83 -23.27 -24.41
N ASP A 377 -22.86 -24.51 -23.94
CA ASP A 377 -23.99 -25.31 -23.43
C ASP A 377 -24.86 -24.69 -22.29
N ILE A 378 -25.20 -23.39 -22.33
CA ILE A 378 -26.02 -22.65 -21.37
C ILE A 378 -27.45 -23.23 -21.28
N ALA A 379 -27.85 -24.08 -22.24
CA ALA A 379 -29.10 -24.84 -22.17
C ALA A 379 -29.09 -25.91 -21.05
N SER A 380 -27.91 -26.42 -20.64
CA SER A 380 -27.79 -27.56 -19.72
C SER A 380 -27.94 -27.20 -18.23
N VAL A 381 -27.73 -25.93 -17.84
CA VAL A 381 -27.86 -25.44 -16.45
C VAL A 381 -28.76 -24.22 -16.40
N ARG A 382 -29.78 -24.18 -17.28
CA ARG A 382 -30.77 -23.10 -17.22
C ARG A 382 -31.66 -23.33 -16.00
N TYR A 383 -31.36 -22.64 -14.90
CA TYR A 383 -32.34 -22.47 -13.84
C TYR A 383 -33.62 -21.88 -14.43
N PRO A 384 -34.80 -22.20 -13.86
CA PRO A 384 -36.07 -21.69 -14.37
C PRO A 384 -36.11 -20.17 -14.54
N ASN A 385 -35.30 -19.42 -13.77
CA ASN A 385 -35.19 -17.96 -13.80
C ASN A 385 -36.53 -17.27 -14.11
N PRO A 386 -37.59 -17.54 -13.30
CA PRO A 386 -38.95 -17.14 -13.63
C PRO A 386 -39.16 -15.62 -13.65
N PHE A 387 -38.20 -14.87 -13.12
CA PHE A 387 -38.22 -13.42 -13.02
C PHE A 387 -37.31 -12.73 -14.06
N ASN A 388 -36.77 -13.49 -15.03
CA ASN A 388 -35.93 -12.98 -16.11
C ASN A 388 -34.75 -12.11 -15.64
N ILE A 389 -34.07 -12.55 -14.57
CA ILE A 389 -32.88 -11.88 -14.02
C ILE A 389 -31.71 -12.08 -14.97
N THR A 390 -30.99 -11.01 -15.26
CA THR A 390 -29.86 -10.97 -16.19
C THR A 390 -28.64 -10.29 -15.54
N THR A 391 -27.48 -10.34 -16.18
CA THR A 391 -26.27 -9.63 -15.73
C THR A 391 -26.52 -8.13 -15.50
N LYS A 392 -27.42 -7.51 -16.27
CA LYS A 392 -27.84 -6.10 -16.10
C LYS A 392 -28.43 -5.80 -14.71
N ASN A 393 -29.05 -6.78 -14.05
CA ASN A 393 -29.58 -6.57 -12.70
C ASN A 393 -28.47 -6.44 -11.64
N PHE A 394 -27.26 -6.93 -11.94
CA PHE A 394 -26.12 -6.92 -11.03
C PHE A 394 -25.17 -5.72 -11.24
N THR A 395 -25.27 -5.00 -12.36
CA THR A 395 -24.35 -3.89 -12.69
C THR A 395 -24.41 -2.72 -11.70
N ASN A 396 -25.56 -2.51 -11.05
CA ASN A 396 -25.72 -1.42 -10.09
C ASN A 396 -25.11 -1.73 -8.71
N ILE A 397 -24.75 -2.98 -8.42
CA ILE A 397 -24.20 -3.37 -7.12
C ILE A 397 -22.86 -2.67 -6.83
N GLY A 398 -22.02 -2.53 -7.85
CA GLY A 398 -20.74 -1.82 -7.75
C GLY A 398 -20.92 -0.37 -7.27
N PRO A 399 -21.62 0.50 -8.03
CA PRO A 399 -21.88 1.88 -7.61
C PRO A 399 -22.60 2.00 -6.26
N LEU A 400 -23.58 1.12 -5.97
CA LEU A 400 -24.29 1.12 -4.68
C LEU A 400 -23.36 0.76 -3.51
N CYS A 401 -22.42 -0.16 -3.72
CA CYS A 401 -21.38 -0.47 -2.74
C CYS A 401 -20.41 0.70 -2.54
N GLN A 402 -19.96 1.34 -3.62
CA GLN A 402 -19.08 2.51 -3.54
C GLN A 402 -19.78 3.70 -2.85
N GLY A 403 -21.11 3.79 -2.97
CA GLY A 403 -21.95 4.84 -2.40
C GLY A 403 -22.01 6.12 -3.25
N HIS A 404 -21.38 6.10 -4.41
CA HIS A 404 -21.45 7.12 -5.45
C HIS A 404 -21.24 6.43 -6.80
N SER A 405 -21.56 7.16 -7.86
CA SER A 405 -21.41 6.76 -9.25
C SER A 405 -20.32 7.58 -9.93
N MET A 406 -19.93 7.13 -11.12
CA MET A 406 -19.00 7.84 -11.99
C MET A 406 -19.49 9.26 -12.36
N PHE A 407 -20.79 9.52 -12.29
CA PHE A 407 -21.45 10.78 -12.67
C PHE A 407 -21.57 11.80 -11.53
N ASP A 408 -21.21 11.41 -10.31
CA ASP A 408 -21.20 12.32 -9.17
C ASP A 408 -20.04 13.31 -9.26
N TYR A 409 -20.17 14.45 -8.58
CA TYR A 409 -19.20 15.54 -8.68
C TYR A 409 -17.90 15.24 -7.92
N ALA A 410 -16.77 15.68 -8.48
CA ALA A 410 -15.46 15.58 -7.85
C ALA A 410 -15.32 16.60 -6.71
N ASN A 411 -15.53 16.12 -5.48
CA ASN A 411 -15.48 16.89 -4.22
C ASN A 411 -15.12 15.99 -3.02
N MET A 412 -15.05 16.59 -1.82
CA MET A 412 -14.66 15.89 -0.57
C MET A 412 -15.70 14.89 -0.03
N THR A 413 -16.97 14.99 -0.43
CA THR A 413 -18.02 14.07 0.06
C THR A 413 -17.93 12.70 -0.61
N ASN A 414 -17.36 12.66 -1.82
CA ASN A 414 -17.18 11.42 -2.58
C ASN A 414 -15.81 10.81 -2.29
N VAL A 415 -15.72 10.11 -1.14
CA VAL A 415 -14.56 9.29 -0.78
C VAL A 415 -14.38 8.19 -1.82
N GLY A 416 -13.15 8.01 -2.31
CA GLY A 416 -12.81 6.99 -3.30
C GLY A 416 -12.89 5.59 -2.71
N VAL A 417 -13.85 4.81 -3.20
CA VAL A 417 -14.05 3.41 -2.82
C VAL A 417 -14.08 2.54 -4.06
N VAL A 418 -13.46 1.37 -3.98
CA VAL A 418 -13.61 0.30 -4.97
C VAL A 418 -14.16 -0.92 -4.26
N CYS A 419 -15.16 -1.54 -4.86
CA CYS A 419 -15.77 -2.75 -4.34
C CYS A 419 -15.67 -3.90 -5.34
N GLY A 420 -15.63 -5.11 -4.83
CA GLY A 420 -15.71 -6.32 -5.64
C GLY A 420 -15.88 -7.58 -4.81
N ILE A 421 -16.00 -8.69 -5.50
CA ILE A 421 -16.03 -10.03 -4.93
C ILE A 421 -14.61 -10.58 -4.83
N VAL A 422 -14.31 -11.22 -3.70
CA VAL A 422 -13.07 -11.96 -3.48
C VAL A 422 -13.43 -13.44 -3.31
N TYR A 423 -12.90 -14.27 -4.19
CA TYR A 423 -12.92 -15.72 -4.07
C TYR A 423 -11.67 -16.12 -3.29
N GLY A 424 -11.87 -16.62 -2.08
CA GLY A 424 -10.78 -17.07 -1.23
C GLY A 424 -10.05 -18.28 -1.79
N ALA A 425 -8.92 -18.63 -1.21
CA ALA A 425 -8.15 -19.77 -1.69
C ALA A 425 -8.90 -21.06 -1.37
N ALA A 426 -8.95 -21.98 -2.33
CA ALA A 426 -9.69 -23.23 -2.18
C ALA A 426 -9.16 -24.07 -1.00
N ARG A 427 -10.09 -24.76 -0.34
CA ARG A 427 -9.82 -25.60 0.82
C ARG A 427 -10.36 -26.98 0.58
N ARG A 428 -9.52 -27.98 0.87
CA ARG A 428 -9.92 -29.38 0.78
C ARG A 428 -10.82 -29.77 1.95
N THR A 429 -11.92 -30.45 1.69
CA THR A 429 -12.94 -30.80 2.71
C THR A 429 -12.97 -32.29 3.08
N ASP A 430 -12.23 -33.13 2.36
CA ASP A 430 -12.14 -34.58 2.58
C ASP A 430 -11.03 -35.00 3.58
N GLY A 431 -10.32 -34.03 4.18
CA GLY A 431 -9.25 -34.29 5.15
C GLY A 431 -7.86 -34.56 4.55
N GLY A 432 -7.70 -34.54 3.22
CA GLY A 432 -6.40 -34.69 2.57
C GLY A 432 -5.53 -33.44 2.62
N ASN A 433 -4.27 -33.55 2.20
CA ASN A 433 -3.35 -32.41 2.19
C ASN A 433 -3.80 -31.38 1.15
N HIS A 434 -4.02 -30.16 1.60
CA HIS A 434 -4.48 -29.05 0.75
C HIS A 434 -3.46 -28.64 -0.33
N LEU A 435 -2.18 -28.98 -0.23
CA LEU A 435 -1.19 -28.70 -1.29
C LEU A 435 -1.17 -29.79 -2.38
N ILE A 436 -1.89 -30.89 -2.18
CA ILE A 436 -1.89 -32.04 -3.08
C ILE A 436 -3.23 -32.11 -3.82
N ARG A 437 -3.12 -32.13 -5.14
CA ARG A 437 -4.23 -32.30 -6.08
C ARG A 437 -4.45 -33.79 -6.34
N GLU A 438 -5.35 -34.38 -5.57
CA GLU A 438 -5.77 -35.77 -5.77
C GLU A 438 -7.02 -35.85 -6.65
N SER A 439 -7.09 -36.85 -7.52
CA SER A 439 -8.31 -37.11 -8.29
C SER A 439 -9.47 -37.42 -7.33
N ASP A 440 -10.63 -36.87 -7.66
CA ASP A 440 -11.88 -36.93 -6.92
C ASP A 440 -11.86 -36.31 -5.51
N SER A 441 -10.82 -35.54 -5.19
CA SER A 441 -10.77 -34.76 -3.95
C SER A 441 -11.84 -33.66 -3.93
N THR A 442 -12.35 -33.33 -2.74
CA THR A 442 -13.42 -32.33 -2.57
C THR A 442 -12.88 -31.00 -2.08
N TRP A 443 -13.35 -29.92 -2.68
CA TRP A 443 -12.86 -28.57 -2.42
C TRP A 443 -14.01 -27.58 -2.24
N GLN A 444 -13.76 -26.56 -1.44
CA GLN A 444 -14.65 -25.43 -1.23
C GLN A 444 -13.88 -24.10 -1.38
N ILE A 445 -14.52 -23.10 -1.97
CA ILE A 445 -14.03 -21.72 -2.07
C ILE A 445 -15.00 -20.81 -1.33
N PRO A 446 -14.54 -20.07 -0.30
CA PRO A 446 -15.37 -19.05 0.36
C PRO A 446 -15.46 -17.79 -0.52
N ILE A 447 -16.62 -17.13 -0.49
CA ILE A 447 -16.91 -15.94 -1.30
C ILE A 447 -17.15 -14.74 -0.36
N TYR A 448 -16.45 -13.64 -0.62
CA TYR A 448 -16.54 -12.41 0.15
C TYR A 448 -16.90 -11.22 -0.74
N SER A 449 -17.66 -10.28 -0.21
CA SER A 449 -17.85 -8.94 -0.77
C SER A 449 -16.92 -8.01 -0.01
N CYS A 450 -16.08 -7.27 -0.71
CA CYS A 450 -15.12 -6.36 -0.08
C CYS A 450 -15.28 -4.95 -0.64
N ALA A 451 -15.02 -3.97 0.23
CA ALA A 451 -14.92 -2.56 -0.09
C ALA A 451 -13.57 -2.04 0.39
N SER A 452 -12.86 -1.32 -0.47
CA SER A 452 -11.51 -0.80 -0.21
C SER A 452 -11.44 0.69 -0.46
N ALA A 453 -10.74 1.41 0.42
CA ALA A 453 -10.45 2.82 0.33
C ALA A 453 -9.02 3.10 0.82
N ALA A 454 -8.51 4.30 0.59
CA ALA A 454 -7.19 4.71 1.06
C ALA A 454 -7.27 5.97 1.92
N LYS A 455 -6.39 6.07 2.94
CA LYS A 455 -6.21 7.26 3.76
C LYS A 455 -4.83 7.85 3.56
N ALA A 456 -4.75 9.17 3.44
CA ALA A 456 -3.52 9.92 3.63
C ALA A 456 -3.40 10.35 5.09
N LEU A 457 -2.24 10.14 5.70
CA LEU A 457 -1.91 10.55 7.07
C LEU A 457 -0.40 10.73 7.25
N ILE A 458 0.00 11.35 8.35
CA ILE A 458 1.41 11.54 8.69
C ILE A 458 1.84 10.47 9.69
N LYS A 459 2.94 9.78 9.43
CA LYS A 459 3.58 8.86 10.39
C LYS A 459 4.94 9.37 10.80
N THR A 460 5.28 9.18 12.06
CA THR A 460 6.63 9.38 12.58
C THR A 460 7.41 8.07 12.43
N VAL A 461 8.53 8.14 11.70
CA VAL A 461 9.36 6.99 11.34
C VAL A 461 10.71 7.13 11.99
N ARG A 462 11.14 6.11 12.73
CA ARG A 462 12.46 6.04 13.35
C ARG A 462 13.38 5.16 12.53
N PHE A 463 14.45 5.76 12.03
CA PHE A 463 15.45 5.08 11.23
C PHE A 463 16.65 4.65 12.06
N ARG A 464 17.28 3.57 11.61
CA ARG A 464 18.63 3.15 12.00
C ARG A 464 19.44 2.86 10.74
N TYR A 465 20.65 3.38 10.73
CA TYR A 465 21.60 3.19 9.66
C TYR A 465 22.91 2.64 10.22
N ASP A 466 23.47 1.63 9.56
CA ASP A 466 24.69 0.93 9.99
C ASP A 466 26.01 1.58 9.55
N GLY A 467 25.95 2.61 8.68
CA GLY A 467 27.14 3.29 8.15
C GLY A 467 27.74 2.65 6.88
N SER A 468 27.09 1.66 6.28
CA SER A 468 27.59 0.89 5.12
C SER A 468 27.85 1.69 3.84
N GLY A 469 27.33 2.91 3.72
CA GLY A 469 27.41 3.75 2.52
C GLY A 469 26.32 3.50 1.48
N SER A 470 25.40 2.56 1.72
CA SER A 470 24.32 2.23 0.79
C SER A 470 22.97 2.22 1.47
N LEU A 471 21.89 2.30 0.68
CA LEU A 471 20.52 2.18 1.19
C LEU A 471 20.28 0.84 1.88
N GLY A 472 21.02 -0.21 1.51
CA GLY A 472 20.93 -1.54 2.10
C GLY A 472 21.20 -1.58 3.61
N GLY A 473 21.91 -0.59 4.16
CA GLY A 473 22.15 -0.42 5.59
C GLY A 473 21.07 0.32 6.37
N LEU A 474 20.07 0.89 5.68
CA LEU A 474 18.96 1.62 6.29
C LEU A 474 17.86 0.65 6.73
N ARG A 475 17.38 0.82 7.97
CA ARG A 475 16.27 0.06 8.54
C ARG A 475 15.29 1.00 9.23
N VAL A 476 14.00 0.71 9.08
CA VAL A 476 12.95 1.30 9.89
C VAL A 476 12.83 0.48 11.17
N VAL A 477 13.07 1.11 12.31
CA VAL A 477 13.02 0.45 13.62
C VAL A 477 11.65 0.61 14.27
N ASP A 478 11.02 1.75 14.04
CA ASP A 478 9.69 2.06 14.54
C ASP A 478 8.94 2.95 13.55
N MET A 479 7.62 2.77 13.49
CA MET A 479 6.74 3.50 12.58
C MET A 479 5.36 3.61 13.22
N THR A 480 4.99 4.81 13.61
CA THR A 480 3.75 5.09 14.34
C THR A 480 3.00 6.24 13.70
N GLU A 481 1.66 6.21 13.80
CA GLU A 481 0.83 7.35 13.35
C GLU A 481 1.12 8.55 14.24
N LYS A 482 1.27 9.73 13.61
CA LYS A 482 1.59 10.95 14.35
C LYS A 482 0.39 11.35 15.20
N THR A 483 0.62 11.51 16.50
CA THR A 483 -0.39 11.97 17.46
C THR A 483 -0.30 13.48 17.62
N TYR A 484 -1.44 14.15 17.64
CA TYR A 484 -1.54 15.60 17.81
C TYR A 484 -2.17 15.91 19.17
N GLN A 485 -1.65 16.90 19.90
CA GLN A 485 -2.12 17.21 21.25
C GLN A 485 -3.43 17.99 21.23
N THR A 486 -3.63 18.81 20.20
CA THR A 486 -4.80 19.67 20.04
C THR A 486 -5.38 19.54 18.63
N GLU A 487 -6.67 19.87 18.48
CA GLU A 487 -7.31 19.82 17.16
C GLU A 487 -6.64 20.80 16.18
N ASP A 488 -6.15 21.94 16.65
CA ASP A 488 -5.47 22.96 15.84
C ASP A 488 -4.11 22.50 15.28
N GLU A 489 -3.44 21.56 15.93
CA GLU A 489 -2.20 20.94 15.46
C GLU A 489 -2.43 19.94 14.31
N ASN A 490 -3.66 19.45 14.14
CA ASN A 490 -3.98 18.55 13.05
C ASN A 490 -3.74 19.23 11.70
N PRO A 491 -3.27 18.48 10.68
CA PRO A 491 -3.13 19.01 9.33
C PRO A 491 -4.50 19.45 8.80
N LEU A 492 -4.49 20.57 8.08
CA LEU A 492 -5.64 21.06 7.35
C LEU A 492 -5.62 20.45 5.95
N TRP A 493 -6.42 19.42 5.76
CA TRP A 493 -6.57 18.75 4.47
C TRP A 493 -7.52 19.55 3.57
N GLY A 494 -7.10 19.78 2.33
CA GLY A 494 -7.93 20.36 1.28
C GLY A 494 -8.22 19.32 0.20
N VAL A 495 -9.44 19.35 -0.33
CA VAL A 495 -9.88 18.58 -1.50
C VAL A 495 -10.54 19.54 -2.48
N GLU A 496 -10.18 19.43 -3.75
CA GLU A 496 -10.77 20.21 -4.84
C GLU A 496 -12.29 19.99 -4.88
N ASN A 497 -13.05 21.08 -4.99
CA ASN A 497 -14.51 21.07 -5.07
C ASN A 497 -14.93 21.60 -6.44
N THR A 498 -15.40 20.71 -7.31
CA THR A 498 -15.74 21.03 -8.69
C THR A 498 -17.17 20.64 -9.03
N SER A 499 -17.71 21.23 -10.09
CA SER A 499 -18.95 20.76 -10.73
C SER A 499 -18.67 19.80 -11.89
N ILE A 500 -17.49 19.15 -11.88
CA ILE A 500 -17.08 18.17 -12.88
C ILE A 500 -17.29 16.76 -12.31
N GLN A 501 -17.66 15.83 -13.18
CA GLN A 501 -17.92 14.44 -12.79
C GLN A 501 -16.63 13.67 -12.50
N LEU A 502 -16.70 12.65 -11.64
CA LEU A 502 -15.55 11.86 -11.20
C LEU A 502 -14.88 11.04 -12.32
N ASP A 503 -15.65 10.61 -13.32
CA ASP A 503 -15.12 9.95 -14.53
C ASP A 503 -14.33 10.91 -15.43
N VAL A 504 -14.67 12.19 -15.40
CA VAL A 504 -14.00 13.24 -16.16
C VAL A 504 -12.71 13.67 -15.48
N ALA A 505 -12.74 13.95 -14.18
CA ALA A 505 -11.58 14.44 -13.45
C ALA A 505 -11.56 13.98 -11.99
N GLN A 506 -10.50 13.27 -11.61
CA GLN A 506 -10.24 12.92 -10.21
C GLN A 506 -9.88 14.18 -9.41
N PRO A 507 -10.48 14.43 -8.24
CA PRO A 507 -10.23 15.64 -7.45
C PRO A 507 -8.80 15.67 -6.89
N LEU A 508 -8.18 16.85 -6.91
CA LEU A 508 -6.91 17.09 -6.23
C LEU A 508 -7.11 17.11 -4.71
N TRP A 509 -6.06 16.75 -3.98
CA TRP A 509 -6.05 16.77 -2.51
C TRP A 509 -4.66 17.15 -2.00
N GLY A 510 -4.58 17.60 -0.75
CA GLY A 510 -3.30 17.95 -0.14
C GLY A 510 -3.45 18.67 1.19
N ILE A 511 -2.34 19.15 1.74
CA ILE A 511 -2.33 19.93 2.98
C ILE A 511 -2.26 21.40 2.59
N VAL A 512 -3.24 22.18 3.06
CA VAL A 512 -3.44 23.58 2.66
C VAL A 512 -3.24 24.53 3.83
N SER A 513 -2.84 25.77 3.56
CA SER A 513 -2.77 26.82 4.57
C SER A 513 -4.18 27.28 5.00
N LYS A 514 -4.27 27.94 6.16
CA LYS A 514 -5.55 28.41 6.73
C LYS A 514 -6.31 29.39 5.81
N GLU A 515 -5.61 30.06 4.89
CA GLU A 515 -6.19 31.02 3.94
C GLU A 515 -7.19 30.36 2.98
N TYR A 516 -7.06 29.06 2.74
CA TYR A 516 -7.94 28.30 1.83
C TYR A 516 -9.24 27.83 2.48
N GLN A 517 -9.45 28.05 3.78
CA GLN A 517 -10.64 27.56 4.48
C GLN A 517 -11.96 28.18 3.98
N ASN A 518 -11.92 29.42 3.48
CA ASN A 518 -13.11 30.17 3.07
C ASN A 518 -13.36 30.14 1.55
N ARG A 519 -12.60 29.33 0.80
CA ARG A 519 -12.76 29.22 -0.65
C ARG A 519 -13.87 28.24 -1.01
N SER A 520 -14.67 28.58 -2.03
CA SER A 520 -15.79 27.73 -2.46
C SER A 520 -15.36 26.51 -3.29
N ASP A 521 -14.22 26.61 -3.97
CA ASP A 521 -13.65 25.58 -4.86
C ASP A 521 -12.68 24.63 -4.16
N ILE A 522 -12.43 24.80 -2.85
CA ILE A 522 -11.65 23.85 -2.05
C ILE A 522 -12.43 23.55 -0.78
N SER A 523 -12.79 22.28 -0.60
CA SER A 523 -13.34 21.78 0.65
C SER A 523 -12.21 21.47 1.62
N VAL A 524 -12.34 21.90 2.87
CA VAL A 524 -11.29 21.71 3.88
C VAL A 524 -11.79 20.92 5.09
N ILE A 525 -10.89 20.15 5.71
CA ILE A 525 -11.13 19.46 6.97
C ILE A 525 -9.85 19.41 7.81
N ARG A 526 -9.97 19.71 9.10
CA ARG A 526 -8.87 19.61 10.06
C ARG A 526 -8.96 18.26 10.78
N LYS A 527 -8.02 17.35 10.49
CA LYS A 527 -8.05 15.96 11.00
C LYS A 527 -6.70 15.27 10.85
N GLU A 528 -6.44 14.26 11.68
CA GLU A 528 -5.22 13.43 11.63
C GLU A 528 -5.02 12.74 10.26
N SER A 529 -6.11 12.40 9.57
CA SER A 529 -6.09 11.71 8.28
C SER A 529 -7.20 12.19 7.35
N LEU A 530 -6.94 12.10 6.04
CA LEU A 530 -7.92 12.32 4.97
C LEU A 530 -8.25 11.00 4.27
N TRP A 531 -9.53 10.66 4.15
CA TRP A 531 -9.93 9.63 3.20
C TRP A 531 -9.81 10.18 1.78
N LEU A 532 -9.02 9.50 0.95
CA LEU A 532 -8.73 10.00 -0.38
C LEU A 532 -9.98 9.95 -1.26
N PRO A 533 -10.34 11.06 -1.92
CA PRO A 533 -11.49 11.13 -2.79
C PRO A 533 -11.23 10.44 -4.14
N GLY A 534 -12.29 10.29 -4.94
CA GLY A 534 -12.19 9.88 -6.33
C GLY A 534 -13.15 8.75 -6.71
N PHE A 535 -12.95 8.20 -7.90
CA PHE A 535 -13.71 7.05 -8.42
C PHE A 535 -12.73 6.03 -9.02
N GLY A 536 -12.85 4.76 -8.62
CA GLY A 536 -12.02 3.69 -9.17
C GLY A 536 -12.62 3.10 -10.43
N ASP A 537 -12.04 3.46 -11.57
CA ASP A 537 -12.42 2.92 -12.88
C ASP A 537 -11.97 1.46 -13.02
N THR A 538 -12.91 0.53 -12.84
CA THR A 538 -12.68 -0.92 -12.92
C THR A 538 -12.53 -1.44 -14.36
N THR A 539 -12.54 -0.56 -15.37
CA THR A 539 -12.26 -0.94 -16.77
C THR A 539 -10.77 -0.88 -17.12
N LEU A 540 -9.94 -0.35 -16.22
CA LEU A 540 -8.49 -0.27 -16.40
C LEU A 540 -7.85 -1.67 -16.40
N SER A 541 -7.01 -1.93 -17.41
CA SER A 541 -6.27 -3.19 -17.55
C SER A 541 -4.93 -3.21 -16.81
N LEU A 542 -4.48 -2.05 -16.31
CA LEU A 542 -3.22 -1.87 -15.59
C LEU A 542 -3.46 -0.96 -14.37
N PRO A 543 -2.63 -1.09 -13.30
CA PRO A 543 -2.74 -0.26 -12.09
C PRO A 543 -2.18 1.16 -12.27
N VAL A 544 -2.36 1.75 -13.45
CA VAL A 544 -1.86 3.09 -13.82
C VAL A 544 -2.84 3.78 -14.76
N ASN A 545 -2.94 5.10 -14.66
CA ASN A 545 -3.63 5.89 -15.67
C ASN A 545 -2.65 6.30 -16.78
N GLY A 546 -2.67 5.59 -17.90
CA GLY A 546 -1.81 5.85 -19.06
C GLY A 546 -2.17 7.06 -19.90
N LEU A 547 -3.14 7.89 -19.47
CA LEU A 547 -3.60 9.06 -20.22
C LEU A 547 -3.06 10.39 -19.68
N LEU A 548 -2.46 10.39 -18.48
CA LEU A 548 -2.01 11.60 -17.80
C LEU A 548 -0.84 11.32 -16.84
N ASN A 549 -0.14 12.39 -16.44
CA ASN A 549 0.89 12.35 -15.40
C ASN A 549 0.39 13.12 -14.18
N LEU A 550 -0.45 12.45 -13.37
CA LEU A 550 -0.96 12.93 -12.08
C LEU A 550 -1.19 11.76 -11.13
N PRO A 551 -0.14 11.00 -10.78
CA PRO A 551 -0.24 9.81 -9.94
C PRO A 551 -0.90 10.12 -8.60
N GLY A 552 -0.52 11.20 -7.93
CA GLY A 552 -1.04 11.56 -6.60
C GLY A 552 -2.57 11.63 -6.52
N ALA A 553 -3.27 11.91 -7.63
CA ALA A 553 -4.73 11.95 -7.67
C ALA A 553 -5.40 10.60 -7.95
N SER A 554 -4.69 9.60 -8.49
CA SER A 554 -5.33 8.36 -8.98
C SER A 554 -4.65 7.04 -8.61
N PHE A 555 -3.39 7.04 -8.16
CA PHE A 555 -2.62 5.80 -7.97
C PHE A 555 -3.32 4.82 -7.00
N HIS A 556 -3.94 5.34 -5.94
CA HIS A 556 -4.61 4.56 -4.91
C HIS A 556 -5.82 3.81 -5.48
N LEU A 557 -6.62 4.48 -6.33
CA LEU A 557 -7.83 3.92 -6.93
C LEU A 557 -7.53 3.03 -8.14
N SER A 558 -6.59 3.43 -9.02
CA SER A 558 -6.18 2.58 -10.15
C SER A 558 -5.63 1.24 -9.67
N SER A 559 -4.89 1.23 -8.55
CA SER A 559 -4.37 0.00 -7.96
C SER A 559 -5.48 -0.90 -7.40
N PHE A 560 -6.48 -0.35 -6.69
CA PHE A 560 -7.63 -1.13 -6.24
C PHE A 560 -8.50 -1.63 -7.40
N ALA A 561 -8.73 -0.79 -8.41
CA ALA A 561 -9.51 -1.15 -9.59
C ALA A 561 -8.91 -2.35 -10.33
N TYR A 562 -7.58 -2.35 -10.50
CA TYR A 562 -6.86 -3.51 -11.02
C TYR A 562 -6.93 -4.71 -10.06
N LEU A 563 -6.77 -4.48 -8.76
CA LEU A 563 -6.79 -5.56 -7.75
C LEU A 563 -8.12 -6.31 -7.77
N TYR A 564 -9.26 -5.65 -7.97
CA TYR A 564 -10.56 -6.32 -8.06
C TYR A 564 -10.84 -7.00 -9.42
N SER A 565 -9.86 -7.07 -10.32
CA SER A 565 -9.90 -7.84 -11.57
C SER A 565 -8.80 -8.92 -11.66
N LEU A 566 -8.19 -9.31 -10.54
CA LEU A 566 -7.22 -10.40 -10.48
C LEU A 566 -7.84 -11.73 -10.94
N SER A 567 -7.23 -12.29 -11.98
CA SER A 567 -7.57 -13.59 -12.56
C SER A 567 -6.30 -14.35 -12.95
N SER A 568 -6.46 -15.64 -13.24
CA SER A 568 -5.37 -16.53 -13.69
C SER A 568 -4.73 -16.12 -15.03
N SER A 569 -5.35 -15.20 -15.78
CA SER A 569 -4.76 -14.63 -16.99
C SER A 569 -3.71 -13.58 -16.63
N ILE A 570 -2.45 -14.02 -16.60
CA ILE A 570 -1.27 -13.16 -16.45
C ILE A 570 -1.31 -12.08 -17.54
N THR A 571 -1.38 -10.81 -17.14
CA THR A 571 -1.13 -9.68 -18.04
C THR A 571 0.38 -9.45 -18.12
N ASN A 572 0.91 -9.10 -19.30
CA ASN A 572 2.36 -9.04 -19.58
C ASN A 572 3.17 -8.03 -18.73
N SER A 573 2.55 -7.29 -17.80
CA SER A 573 3.17 -6.17 -17.09
C SER A 573 3.03 -6.21 -15.58
N VAL A 574 2.25 -7.13 -15.02
CA VAL A 574 1.99 -7.25 -13.58
C VAL A 574 2.32 -8.66 -13.10
N SER A 575 2.91 -8.77 -11.91
CA SER A 575 3.16 -10.08 -11.30
C SER A 575 1.87 -10.80 -10.92
N ASP A 576 1.95 -12.12 -10.85
CA ASP A 576 0.89 -12.93 -10.29
C ASP A 576 0.78 -12.75 -8.76
N TYR A 577 -0.33 -12.17 -8.31
CA TYR A 577 -0.69 -12.05 -6.89
C TYR A 577 -1.72 -13.09 -6.43
N THR A 578 -2.25 -13.92 -7.33
CA THR A 578 -3.27 -14.94 -7.03
C THR A 578 -2.71 -16.09 -6.20
N GLY A 579 -1.41 -16.37 -6.35
CA GLY A 579 -0.72 -17.52 -5.76
C GLY A 579 -0.58 -18.70 -6.71
N GLU A 580 -1.18 -18.65 -7.90
CA GLU A 580 -1.16 -19.74 -8.89
C GLU A 580 0.26 -20.16 -9.29
N THR A 581 1.16 -19.18 -9.45
CA THR A 581 2.57 -19.40 -9.81
C THR A 581 3.50 -19.48 -8.60
N SER A 582 3.00 -19.31 -7.37
CA SER A 582 3.81 -19.25 -6.14
C SER A 582 3.13 -20.00 -4.98
N SER A 583 3.61 -21.22 -4.70
CA SER A 583 3.06 -22.04 -3.62
C SER A 583 3.20 -21.40 -2.23
N ALA A 584 4.22 -20.56 -2.01
CA ALA A 584 4.39 -19.81 -0.78
C ALA A 584 3.30 -18.75 -0.61
N LEU A 585 2.99 -18.03 -1.69
CA LEU A 585 1.93 -17.02 -1.72
C LEU A 585 0.55 -17.66 -1.56
N TYR A 586 0.29 -18.73 -2.29
CA TYR A 586 -0.93 -19.52 -2.16
C TYR A 586 -1.14 -20.04 -0.73
N SER A 587 -0.08 -20.54 -0.08
CA SER A 587 -0.14 -20.96 1.33
C SER A 587 -0.51 -19.80 2.27
N LYS A 588 0.09 -18.60 2.06
CA LYS A 588 -0.23 -17.38 2.82
C LYS A 588 -1.71 -16.98 2.64
N TRP A 589 -2.20 -16.96 1.39
CA TRP A 589 -3.59 -16.62 1.08
C TRP A 589 -4.59 -17.63 1.59
N ARG A 590 -4.26 -18.92 1.64
CA ARG A 590 -5.12 -19.90 2.29
C ARG A 590 -5.30 -19.65 3.77
N GLY A 591 -4.25 -19.22 4.47
CA GLY A 591 -4.34 -18.83 5.87
C GLY A 591 -5.27 -17.62 6.05
N TYR A 592 -5.10 -16.61 5.21
CA TYR A 592 -5.83 -15.35 5.33
C TYR A 592 -7.25 -15.37 4.74
N SER A 593 -7.59 -16.29 3.86
CA SER A 593 -8.95 -16.43 3.30
C SER A 593 -9.91 -17.23 4.20
N THR A 594 -9.52 -17.53 5.45
CA THR A 594 -10.35 -18.20 6.47
C THR A 594 -11.56 -17.36 6.88
N GLN A 595 -11.35 -16.07 7.09
CA GLN A 595 -12.29 -15.14 7.70
C GLN A 595 -12.30 -13.82 6.91
N ALA A 596 -13.36 -13.03 7.08
CA ALA A 596 -13.50 -11.78 6.36
C ALA A 596 -12.41 -10.76 6.74
N ASP A 597 -12.09 -10.63 8.03
CA ASP A 597 -11.08 -9.69 8.54
C ASP A 597 -9.66 -10.04 8.07
N THR A 598 -9.33 -11.32 7.97
CA THR A 598 -8.04 -11.74 7.43
C THR A 598 -8.02 -11.64 5.90
N THR A 599 -9.17 -11.78 5.23
CA THR A 599 -9.28 -11.61 3.77
C THR A 599 -9.04 -10.16 3.38
N SER A 600 -9.50 -9.19 4.17
CA SER A 600 -9.23 -7.77 3.90
C SER A 600 -7.73 -7.44 3.96
N THR A 601 -6.97 -8.16 4.79
CA THR A 601 -5.51 -8.03 4.88
C THR A 601 -4.82 -8.47 3.58
N ILE A 602 -5.35 -9.49 2.89
CA ILE A 602 -4.84 -9.91 1.56
C ILE A 602 -4.87 -8.73 0.59
N ILE A 603 -6.02 -8.05 0.52
CA ILE A 603 -6.24 -6.91 -0.38
C ILE A 603 -5.28 -5.76 -0.06
N ASN A 604 -5.11 -5.44 1.22
CA ASN A 604 -4.19 -4.38 1.66
C ASN A 604 -2.73 -4.68 1.30
N LEU A 605 -2.30 -5.93 1.45
CA LEU A 605 -0.93 -6.35 1.14
C LEU A 605 -0.63 -6.35 -0.37
N ILE A 606 -1.56 -6.86 -1.18
CA ILE A 606 -1.42 -6.83 -2.64
C ILE A 606 -1.41 -5.38 -3.14
N TRP A 607 -2.31 -4.54 -2.65
CA TRP A 607 -2.33 -3.12 -2.98
C TRP A 607 -0.99 -2.44 -2.68
N THR A 608 -0.39 -2.76 -1.54
CA THR A 608 0.88 -2.15 -1.10
C THR A 608 2.03 -2.50 -2.05
N ASP A 609 2.13 -3.75 -2.48
CA ASP A 609 3.17 -4.20 -3.42
C ASP A 609 2.98 -3.59 -4.81
N ILE A 610 1.74 -3.57 -5.32
CA ILE A 610 1.40 -2.91 -6.60
C ILE A 610 1.77 -1.43 -6.56
N VAL A 611 1.37 -0.71 -5.51
CA VAL A 611 1.66 0.72 -5.37
C VAL A 611 3.15 0.99 -5.23
N ALA A 612 3.89 0.15 -4.49
CA ALA A 612 5.34 0.27 -4.40
C ALA A 612 6.01 0.18 -5.77
N ASN A 613 5.49 -0.64 -6.68
CA ASN A 613 5.96 -0.74 -8.06
C ASN A 613 5.43 0.39 -8.97
N ALA A 614 4.30 1.01 -8.62
CA ALA A 614 3.66 2.04 -9.43
C ALA A 614 4.24 3.45 -9.22
N VAL A 615 4.58 3.83 -7.98
CA VAL A 615 4.91 5.23 -7.63
C VAL A 615 6.19 5.37 -6.81
N VAL A 616 6.75 6.58 -6.83
CA VAL A 616 7.92 7.01 -6.04
C VAL A 616 7.67 8.35 -5.37
N GLY A 617 8.26 8.55 -4.20
CA GLY A 617 8.31 9.84 -3.51
C GLY A 617 9.59 10.62 -3.86
N THR A 618 9.46 11.90 -4.21
CA THR A 618 10.59 12.75 -4.64
C THR A 618 11.04 13.77 -3.60
N ARG A 619 10.31 13.90 -2.48
CA ARG A 619 10.65 14.80 -1.37
C ARG A 619 11.51 14.15 -0.28
N GLY A 620 12.52 14.87 0.20
CA GLY A 620 13.39 14.49 1.33
C GLY A 620 14.13 15.72 1.92
N TRP A 621 15.12 15.50 2.78
CA TRP A 621 15.87 16.60 3.44
C TRP A 621 16.57 17.59 2.49
N LEU A 622 16.90 17.14 1.28
CA LEU A 622 17.57 17.95 0.26
C LEU A 622 16.59 18.67 -0.67
N SER A 623 15.30 18.36 -0.56
CA SER A 623 14.29 18.98 -1.42
C SER A 623 14.14 20.46 -1.05
N PRO A 624 13.94 21.35 -2.03
CA PRO A 624 13.58 22.72 -1.74
C PRO A 624 12.38 22.75 -0.79
N GLN A 625 12.44 23.62 0.22
CA GLN A 625 11.31 23.83 1.13
C GLN A 625 10.11 24.44 0.40
N GLY A 626 10.31 24.96 -0.82
CA GLY A 626 9.28 25.42 -1.73
C GLY A 626 8.65 24.31 -2.58
N ILE A 627 7.44 24.59 -3.06
CA ILE A 627 6.63 23.71 -3.92
C ILE A 627 7.40 23.46 -5.23
N PRO A 628 7.43 22.22 -5.77
CA PRO A 628 8.11 21.95 -7.03
C PRO A 628 7.50 22.81 -8.14
N ILE A 629 8.23 23.85 -8.52
CA ILE A 629 7.93 24.70 -9.66
C ILE A 629 8.51 23.99 -10.87
N SER A 630 7.68 23.55 -11.82
CA SER A 630 8.22 23.19 -13.12
C SER A 630 8.81 24.46 -13.75
N GLU A 631 10.05 24.39 -14.25
CA GLU A 631 10.76 25.52 -14.87
C GLU A 631 9.95 26.21 -15.99
N SER A 632 8.91 25.56 -16.51
CA SER A 632 7.94 26.15 -17.45
C SER A 632 7.18 27.38 -16.91
N TYR A 633 7.22 27.65 -15.60
CA TYR A 633 6.58 28.84 -15.00
C TYR A 633 7.49 30.06 -14.88
N ILE A 634 8.80 29.92 -15.10
CA ILE A 634 9.76 31.02 -14.85
C ILE A 634 9.86 32.02 -16.02
N CYS A 635 9.30 31.72 -17.19
CA CYS A 635 9.34 32.66 -18.32
C CYS A 635 7.99 33.39 -18.53
N ARG A 636 7.72 34.43 -17.72
CA ARG A 636 7.01 35.68 -18.11
C ARG A 636 6.60 36.50 -16.88
N ALA A 637 7.59 37.13 -16.26
CA ALA A 637 7.38 38.37 -15.53
C ALA A 637 8.75 39.01 -15.35
N ASP A 638 9.33 39.55 -16.43
CA ASP A 638 10.28 40.66 -16.38
C ASP A 638 10.36 41.26 -17.78
N ASN A 639 9.70 42.41 -17.95
CA ASN A 639 9.98 43.32 -19.04
C ASN A 639 11.23 44.09 -18.65
N ASP A 640 12.42 43.58 -18.98
CA ASP A 640 13.61 44.40 -19.11
C ASP A 640 14.52 43.83 -20.21
N PRO A 641 15.03 44.67 -21.13
CA PRO A 641 15.94 44.21 -22.17
C PRO A 641 17.31 43.87 -21.57
N PRO A 642 18.00 42.81 -22.05
CA PRO A 642 19.30 42.43 -21.51
C PRO A 642 20.36 43.48 -21.88
N PRO A 643 21.31 43.79 -20.98
CA PRO A 643 22.43 44.66 -21.30
C PRO A 643 23.42 43.92 -22.22
N LEU A 644 23.74 44.55 -23.34
CA LEU A 644 24.82 44.18 -24.25
C LEU A 644 26.17 44.28 -23.52
N SER A 645 26.84 43.15 -23.26
CA SER A 645 28.30 43.07 -23.31
C SER A 645 28.81 41.63 -23.19
N TRP A 646 29.89 41.34 -23.94
CA TRP A 646 30.79 40.19 -23.86
C TRP A 646 30.45 38.91 -24.66
N LEU A 647 30.61 39.01 -25.99
CA LEU A 647 31.15 37.92 -26.80
C LEU A 647 32.30 38.48 -27.64
N ASP A 648 33.49 38.53 -27.05
CA ASP A 648 34.75 38.58 -27.79
C ASP A 648 35.48 37.26 -27.54
N GLY A 649 35.86 36.59 -28.63
CA GLY A 649 36.89 35.54 -28.60
C GLY A 649 36.46 34.18 -29.11
N ALA A 650 36.35 34.02 -30.43
CA ALA A 650 36.94 32.90 -31.16
C ALA A 650 36.82 33.15 -32.67
N ALA A 651 37.88 33.74 -33.24
CA ALA A 651 38.14 33.71 -34.67
C ALA A 651 38.63 32.30 -35.05
N GLY A 652 38.22 31.80 -36.22
CA GLY A 652 38.86 30.64 -36.83
C GLY A 652 38.13 29.97 -37.99
N PHE A 653 38.33 30.53 -39.19
CA PHE A 653 38.42 29.85 -40.49
C PHE A 653 37.15 29.48 -41.30
N ASP A 654 36.94 30.35 -42.31
CA ASP A 654 36.76 30.10 -43.76
C ASP A 654 35.48 29.47 -44.33
N ASP A 655 34.62 30.37 -44.84
CA ASP A 655 34.25 30.54 -46.26
C ASP A 655 34.42 29.33 -47.20
N ASN A 656 33.29 28.78 -47.68
CA ASN A 656 32.95 28.83 -49.11
C ASN A 656 31.59 28.22 -49.46
N MET A 657 30.97 28.81 -50.48
CA MET A 657 29.81 28.39 -51.29
C MET A 657 28.41 28.71 -50.78
N GLY A 658 27.91 29.85 -51.26
CA GLY A 658 26.48 30.07 -51.48
C GLY A 658 26.05 29.67 -52.90
N LEU A 659 24.72 29.73 -53.08
CA LEU A 659 23.93 29.62 -54.33
C LEU A 659 23.73 28.14 -54.78
N ILE A 660 22.56 27.60 -55.13
CA ILE A 660 21.35 28.04 -55.87
C ILE A 660 20.24 27.02 -55.45
N GLY A 661 19.00 27.35 -55.05
CA GLY A 661 17.90 27.86 -55.88
C GLY A 661 17.10 26.74 -56.61
N GLY A 662 15.87 26.48 -56.16
CA GLY A 662 14.74 26.06 -57.01
C GLY A 662 14.57 24.57 -57.37
N ASN A 663 13.73 23.86 -56.61
CA ASN A 663 12.41 23.35 -57.04
C ASN A 663 11.68 22.70 -55.87
#